data_AF-C9ZVP6-F1
#
_entry.id   AF-C9ZVP6-F1
#
_cell.length_a   1.000
_cell.length_b   1.000
_cell.length_c   1.000
_cell.angle_alpha   90.00
_cell.angle_beta   90.00
_cell.angle_gamma   90.00
#
_symmetry.space_group_name_H-M   'P 1'
#
loop_
_entity.id
_entity.type
_entity.pdbx_description
1 polymer ?
#
loop_
_entity_poly.entity_id
_entity_poly.type
_entity_poly.pdbx_seq_one_letter_code
_entity_poly.pdbx_strand_id
1 'polypeptide(L)'
;MEHRAAPVVPPRIGSAPLTQGPSSFQRPTGRGIGFHRAGLGRGVNSGSPLRHQAAPSPSAGIFDRTSAPAPGTAESPVSSYPEDCVYEIAEFTRLQNTKCLPPKGILQFATDLWKEMPENNVNKPEHIFSREDLFQGESAPSKVMSERKLHNEVLGILGKVSEDNIELMKKELTNLPIRQSDDEEIEEVIRVIFHKSIQPEDSIFVQLYVKLIAHLISSIGDNEPAGRRIRSAIIRQSQNMFEKADDAQGKLEREIAGLPEDEAEQRRMNFAAKQKANINFLGLLFTHGLVREKVVLQILQWLLYGPETKRRIPADYEIIHFMNLLLTCGKDFSKEGAELVPHFRSVLQDLMHTHPQRRIQFLLLNTLETIDNNWVPRHGAAAAAARSSGDRGGNVTGTGDSERERHPLPPIPPPLKPVPSRDKFWAAMDKYFTAESLEEVSLLLADIPEETRIAYCSSIIHRYITTMRYADQRARLGELFEKLGNARVLPVSEVRQALRKHLRDAVEQDIFTDLPKYFHNWAIVIKGGRSVFPLSFHTDFLDMLVDCGGSRDHIANMLKEVQAVLSEGPKNSNADYDPKSRFRVLPALLRYSPPLLSGTVVDESDDILRQFTTYDTEVEFFNQLCDADGAKNVPLLNGPISRSLHHQCCLISAFFTFVRFDVEHLCREHKETLKRMVNSKQPLHQLLEEVFVAWQSLGRTPERAFEDFLKAVRPFVSPKDAFDKFKSHLTTKYGETAKEAFAAFEKSK
;
A
#
# COMPACT_ATOMS: atom_id res chain seq x y z
N MET A 1 25.76 20.72 44.16
CA MET A 1 26.80 19.90 43.48
C MET A 1 26.19 19.31 42.23
N GLU A 2 27.03 18.93 41.26
CA GLU A 2 26.68 19.02 39.84
C GLU A 2 26.06 17.74 39.22
N HIS A 3 25.62 17.89 37.98
CA HIS A 3 25.01 16.84 37.16
C HIS A 3 25.96 15.67 36.87
N ARG A 4 25.38 14.47 36.72
CA ARG A 4 25.73 13.61 35.58
C ARG A 4 24.53 12.78 35.13
N ALA A 5 24.03 13.04 33.92
CA ALA A 5 23.05 12.17 33.29
C ALA A 5 23.74 10.98 32.62
N ALA A 6 23.09 9.82 32.63
CA ALA A 6 23.49 8.62 31.89
C ALA A 6 22.34 8.17 30.99
N PRO A 7 22.60 7.65 29.77
CA PRO A 7 21.56 7.18 28.87
C PRO A 7 20.94 5.88 29.41
N VAL A 8 19.61 5.79 29.39
CA VAL A 8 18.85 4.64 29.88
C VAL A 8 18.58 3.66 28.74
N VAL A 9 18.86 2.37 28.98
CA VAL A 9 18.54 1.26 28.07
C VAL A 9 17.53 0.33 28.75
N PRO A 10 16.32 0.15 28.19
CA PRO A 10 15.39 -0.94 28.54
C PRO A 10 15.55 -2.18 27.62
N PRO A 11 15.12 -3.38 28.05
CA PRO A 11 15.50 -4.66 27.44
C PRO A 11 14.50 -5.22 26.39
N ARG A 12 14.80 -6.44 25.91
CA ARG A 12 14.19 -7.11 24.74
C ARG A 12 13.85 -8.58 25.07
N ILE A 13 12.94 -9.18 24.30
CA ILE A 13 12.69 -10.64 24.13
C ILE A 13 11.89 -11.38 25.24
N GLY A 14 10.96 -12.25 24.81
CA GLY A 14 10.33 -13.33 25.59
C GLY A 14 9.25 -14.05 24.76
N SER A 15 9.35 -15.37 24.50
CA SER A 15 8.52 -16.03 23.46
C SER A 15 8.26 -17.54 23.67
N ALA A 16 7.07 -18.00 23.31
CA ALA A 16 6.69 -19.41 22.98
C ALA A 16 6.82 -20.44 24.14
N PRO A 17 6.63 -21.78 23.97
CA PRO A 17 6.23 -22.58 22.79
C PRO A 17 5.23 -23.76 23.06
N LEU A 18 5.15 -24.72 22.10
CA LEU A 18 4.75 -26.16 22.15
C LEU A 18 3.47 -26.56 21.38
N THR A 19 3.52 -27.02 20.10
CA THR A 19 3.90 -28.36 19.53
C THR A 19 2.84 -29.48 19.64
N GLN A 20 2.46 -30.10 18.49
CA GLN A 20 2.72 -31.52 18.12
C GLN A 20 1.83 -32.07 16.97
N GLY A 21 2.32 -33.09 16.23
CA GLY A 21 1.48 -34.20 15.71
C GLY A 21 1.22 -34.27 14.18
N PRO A 22 1.43 -35.42 13.49
CA PRO A 22 1.23 -35.55 12.03
C PRO A 22 0.32 -36.72 11.56
N SER A 23 0.32 -36.97 10.23
CA SER A 23 -0.22 -38.16 9.49
C SER A 23 -1.71 -38.07 9.04
N SER A 24 -2.21 -38.74 7.98
CA SER A 24 -1.60 -39.46 6.81
C SER A 24 -2.68 -39.88 5.77
N PHE A 25 -2.31 -40.56 4.66
CA PHE A 25 -3.18 -41.23 3.64
C PHE A 25 -4.00 -40.32 2.68
N GLN A 26 -4.52 -40.76 1.50
CA GLN A 26 -3.95 -41.56 0.39
C GLN A 26 -4.79 -41.35 -0.91
N ARG A 27 -4.35 -41.84 -2.08
CA ARG A 27 -5.12 -41.86 -3.35
C ARG A 27 -6.05 -43.08 -3.48
N PRO A 28 -7.16 -42.96 -4.24
CA PRO A 28 -7.33 -43.69 -5.52
C PRO A 28 -7.67 -42.71 -6.68
N THR A 29 -7.41 -42.87 -7.99
CA THR A 29 -7.14 -43.96 -8.98
C THR A 29 -8.36 -44.58 -9.69
N GLY A 30 -8.55 -44.26 -10.98
CA GLY A 30 -9.46 -44.93 -11.95
C GLY A 30 -9.83 -44.03 -13.14
N ARG A 31 -9.14 -44.13 -14.30
CA ARG A 31 -9.59 -44.77 -15.58
C ARG A 31 -10.84 -44.12 -16.25
N GLY A 32 -10.81 -43.72 -17.54
CA GLY A 32 -9.70 -43.57 -18.52
C GLY A 32 -10.16 -43.64 -20.00
N ILE A 33 -9.27 -43.23 -20.94
CA ILE A 33 -9.22 -43.57 -22.41
C ILE A 33 -10.52 -43.30 -23.21
N GLY A 34 -10.61 -42.34 -24.14
CA GLY A 34 -9.87 -42.13 -25.41
C GLY A 34 -10.89 -41.77 -26.53
N PHE A 35 -10.59 -41.48 -27.80
CA PHE A 35 -9.35 -41.36 -28.58
C PHE A 35 -9.64 -40.65 -29.94
N HIS A 36 -8.75 -39.77 -30.43
CA HIS A 36 -8.61 -39.35 -31.87
C HIS A 36 -9.81 -38.61 -32.53
N ARG A 37 -9.75 -37.89 -33.68
CA ARG A 37 -8.77 -37.41 -34.71
C ARG A 37 -9.53 -36.26 -35.47
N ALA A 38 -9.04 -35.36 -36.36
CA ALA A 38 -7.77 -34.84 -36.91
C ALA A 38 -8.14 -33.56 -37.73
N GLY A 39 -7.27 -32.70 -38.29
CA GLY A 39 -5.81 -32.56 -38.30
C GLY A 39 -5.29 -31.94 -39.62
N LEU A 40 -4.21 -31.12 -39.58
CA LEU A 40 -3.48 -30.48 -40.70
C LEU A 40 -4.23 -29.32 -41.45
N GLY A 41 -3.59 -28.26 -41.97
CA GLY A 41 -2.20 -27.76 -41.81
C GLY A 41 -1.70 -26.80 -42.93
N ARG A 42 -0.86 -25.80 -42.59
CA ARG A 42 -0.25 -24.72 -43.46
C ARG A 42 -1.25 -23.67 -43.99
N GLY A 43 -0.89 -22.42 -44.35
CA GLY A 43 0.41 -21.70 -44.49
C GLY A 43 0.79 -21.44 -45.97
N VAL A 44 1.45 -20.35 -46.44
CA VAL A 44 2.27 -19.26 -45.82
C VAL A 44 2.46 -18.08 -46.86
N ASN A 45 2.70 -16.82 -46.41
CA ASN A 45 3.28 -15.64 -47.15
C ASN A 45 2.50 -14.97 -48.34
N SER A 46 2.78 -13.72 -48.81
CA SER A 46 3.54 -12.52 -48.32
C SER A 46 3.39 -11.30 -49.28
N GLY A 47 3.58 -10.04 -48.84
CA GLY A 47 3.95 -8.91 -49.75
C GLY A 47 3.66 -7.46 -49.29
N SER A 48 4.57 -6.52 -49.60
CA SER A 48 4.46 -5.02 -49.48
C SER A 48 5.28 -4.38 -50.64
N PRO A 49 5.26 -3.05 -51.00
CA PRO A 49 5.72 -1.93 -50.13
C PRO A 49 5.23 -0.45 -50.41
N LEU A 50 5.53 0.45 -49.45
CA LEU A 50 5.94 1.89 -49.51
C LEU A 50 5.66 2.83 -50.72
N ARG A 51 5.29 4.12 -50.46
CA ARG A 51 6.15 5.36 -50.60
C ARG A 51 5.41 6.70 -50.24
N HIS A 52 6.16 7.80 -49.99
CA HIS A 52 5.72 9.13 -49.50
C HIS A 52 5.50 10.25 -50.56
N GLN A 53 4.72 11.30 -50.21
CA GLN A 53 4.90 12.78 -50.41
C GLN A 53 3.63 13.52 -49.90
N ALA A 54 3.49 14.86 -49.77
CA ALA A 54 4.30 15.98 -49.24
C ALA A 54 3.39 17.27 -49.19
N ALA A 55 3.73 18.33 -48.42
CA ALA A 55 2.90 19.55 -48.21
C ALA A 55 3.19 20.69 -49.26
N PRO A 56 2.59 21.93 -49.27
CA PRO A 56 2.26 22.85 -48.15
C PRO A 56 1.00 23.78 -48.28
N SER A 57 0.84 24.75 -47.35
CA SER A 57 -0.09 25.93 -47.34
C SER A 57 0.60 27.21 -47.92
N PRO A 58 0.20 28.51 -47.76
CA PRO A 58 -0.89 29.19 -46.99
C PRO A 58 -1.71 30.26 -47.80
N SER A 59 -2.64 31.09 -47.27
CA SER A 59 -2.40 32.46 -46.69
C SER A 59 -3.71 33.25 -46.33
N ALA A 60 -3.56 34.39 -45.63
CA ALA A 60 -4.55 35.38 -45.12
C ALA A 60 -5.51 36.06 -46.16
N GLY A 61 -6.56 36.84 -45.81
CA GLY A 61 -7.13 37.31 -44.52
C GLY A 61 -8.04 38.57 -44.66
N ILE A 62 -8.10 39.42 -43.61
CA ILE A 62 -8.71 40.81 -43.53
C ILE A 62 -10.20 40.93 -43.10
N PHE A 63 -10.48 41.98 -42.30
CA PHE A 63 -11.76 42.45 -41.75
C PHE A 63 -12.04 43.92 -42.17
N ASP A 64 -13.30 44.29 -42.42
CA ASP A 64 -13.87 45.65 -42.33
C ASP A 64 -15.39 45.53 -42.65
N ARG A 65 -16.35 46.37 -42.22
CA ARG A 65 -16.63 47.19 -41.02
C ARG A 65 -18.00 47.87 -41.27
N THR A 66 -18.79 48.07 -40.21
CA THR A 66 -19.83 49.14 -40.05
C THR A 66 -20.84 49.45 -41.17
N SER A 67 -22.13 49.18 -40.92
CA SER A 67 -23.21 50.22 -40.89
C SER A 67 -24.57 49.63 -40.49
N ALA A 68 -25.47 50.51 -40.01
CA ALA A 68 -26.87 50.25 -39.60
C ALA A 68 -27.61 51.62 -39.49
N PRO A 69 -28.94 51.73 -39.23
CA PRO A 69 -29.97 50.68 -39.04
C PRO A 69 -31.32 50.93 -39.79
N ALA A 70 -32.28 50.01 -39.60
CA ALA A 70 -33.75 50.22 -39.58
C ALA A 70 -34.51 50.53 -40.91
N PRO A 71 -35.86 50.38 -40.96
CA PRO A 71 -36.69 49.31 -40.36
C PRO A 71 -37.79 48.76 -41.31
N GLY A 72 -38.26 47.52 -41.10
CA GLY A 72 -39.56 47.07 -41.63
C GLY A 72 -39.73 45.57 -41.87
N THR A 73 -40.97 45.10 -41.72
CA THR A 73 -41.54 43.81 -42.20
C THR A 73 -40.80 42.52 -41.83
N ALA A 74 -41.27 41.84 -40.79
CA ALA A 74 -40.76 40.52 -40.39
C ALA A 74 -41.47 39.38 -41.14
N GLU A 75 -41.05 39.09 -42.37
CA GLU A 75 -41.21 37.75 -42.97
C GLU A 75 -40.02 36.88 -42.55
N SER A 76 -40.27 35.61 -42.20
CA SER A 76 -39.23 34.71 -41.66
C SER A 76 -38.68 33.79 -42.77
N PRO A 77 -37.42 33.96 -43.21
CA PRO A 77 -36.78 32.99 -44.10
C PRO A 77 -36.35 31.73 -43.33
N VAL A 78 -36.46 30.56 -43.98
CA VAL A 78 -36.14 29.27 -43.38
C VAL A 78 -34.62 29.15 -43.14
N SER A 79 -34.20 28.88 -41.90
CA SER A 79 -32.81 28.55 -41.59
C SER A 79 -32.48 27.12 -42.01
N SER A 80 -31.45 26.96 -42.84
CA SER A 80 -30.82 25.66 -43.11
C SER A 80 -29.91 25.27 -41.94
N TYR A 81 -29.97 24.01 -41.52
CA TYR A 81 -29.14 23.43 -40.46
C TYR A 81 -28.20 22.38 -41.06
N PRO A 82 -26.91 22.70 -41.30
CA PRO A 82 -25.93 21.74 -41.84
C PRO A 82 -25.46 20.74 -40.77
N GLU A 83 -25.19 19.50 -41.18
CA GLU A 83 -25.04 18.35 -40.27
C GLU A 83 -23.79 18.43 -39.36
N ASP A 84 -22.69 19.04 -39.82
CA ASP A 84 -21.39 19.11 -39.13
C ASP A 84 -21.18 20.42 -38.31
N CYS A 85 -22.19 20.90 -37.58
CA CYS A 85 -22.07 22.09 -36.72
C CYS A 85 -22.32 21.82 -35.24
N VAL A 86 -21.45 22.37 -34.38
CA VAL A 86 -21.66 22.39 -32.93
C VAL A 86 -22.63 23.52 -32.60
N TYR A 87 -23.88 23.16 -32.31
CA TYR A 87 -24.93 24.12 -31.96
C TYR A 87 -24.84 24.58 -30.50
N GLU A 88 -25.07 25.88 -30.27
CA GLU A 88 -25.06 26.44 -28.92
C GLU A 88 -26.31 25.97 -28.15
N ILE A 89 -26.10 25.28 -27.02
CA ILE A 89 -27.18 24.68 -26.20
C ILE A 89 -28.22 25.74 -25.78
N ALA A 90 -27.78 26.98 -25.57
CA ALA A 90 -28.63 28.13 -25.22
C ALA A 90 -29.61 28.56 -26.34
N GLU A 91 -29.45 28.11 -27.58
CA GLU A 91 -30.46 28.24 -28.63
C GLU A 91 -31.56 27.18 -28.46
N PHE A 92 -31.17 25.91 -28.28
CA PHE A 92 -32.10 24.79 -28.10
C PHE A 92 -32.98 24.95 -26.86
N THR A 93 -32.46 25.51 -25.76
CA THR A 93 -33.26 25.82 -24.56
C THR A 93 -34.40 26.80 -24.83
N ARG A 94 -34.30 27.68 -25.84
CA ARG A 94 -35.38 28.62 -26.21
C ARG A 94 -36.57 27.90 -26.87
N LEU A 95 -36.30 26.81 -27.59
CA LEU A 95 -37.33 26.02 -28.28
C LEU A 95 -38.16 25.14 -27.31
N GLN A 96 -37.64 24.89 -26.10
CA GLN A 96 -38.23 24.01 -25.09
C GLN A 96 -39.64 24.43 -24.62
N ASN A 97 -40.04 25.68 -24.86
CA ASN A 97 -41.36 26.23 -24.51
C ASN A 97 -42.27 26.50 -25.73
N THR A 98 -41.99 25.90 -26.89
CA THR A 98 -42.83 26.07 -28.09
C THR A 98 -44.20 25.39 -27.92
N LYS A 99 -45.27 26.20 -27.88
CA LYS A 99 -46.66 25.74 -27.68
C LYS A 99 -47.32 25.08 -28.90
N CYS A 100 -46.57 24.89 -29.99
CA CYS A 100 -47.07 24.31 -31.24
C CYS A 100 -46.49 22.91 -31.42
N LEU A 101 -47.33 21.93 -31.76
CA LEU A 101 -46.86 20.58 -32.08
C LEU A 101 -45.88 20.62 -33.26
N PRO A 102 -44.74 19.91 -33.20
CA PRO A 102 -43.74 19.93 -34.25
C PRO A 102 -44.30 19.34 -35.57
N PRO A 103 -43.81 19.79 -36.74
CA PRO A 103 -44.24 19.29 -38.04
C PRO A 103 -44.17 17.76 -38.14
N LYS A 104 -45.21 17.13 -38.71
CA LYS A 104 -45.34 15.66 -38.79
C LYS A 104 -44.12 14.96 -39.38
N GLY A 105 -43.41 15.56 -40.33
CA GLY A 105 -42.18 15.00 -40.91
C GLY A 105 -41.03 14.89 -39.91
N ILE A 106 -40.85 15.87 -39.02
CA ILE A 106 -39.83 15.85 -37.96
C ILE A 106 -40.23 14.82 -36.89
N LEU A 107 -41.51 14.76 -36.54
CA LEU A 107 -42.05 13.74 -35.64
C LEU A 107 -41.85 12.32 -36.18
N GLN A 108 -42.07 12.10 -37.48
CA GLN A 108 -41.83 10.83 -38.16
C GLN A 108 -40.34 10.47 -38.16
N PHE A 109 -39.47 11.39 -38.60
CA PHE A 109 -38.01 11.20 -38.60
C PHE A 109 -37.48 10.85 -37.20
N ALA A 110 -37.90 11.57 -36.16
CA ALA A 110 -37.53 11.26 -34.77
C ALA A 110 -38.08 9.91 -34.30
N THR A 111 -39.28 9.52 -34.75
CA THR A 111 -39.88 8.21 -34.42
C THR A 111 -39.14 7.06 -35.09
N ASP A 112 -38.63 7.26 -36.31
CA ASP A 112 -37.91 6.22 -37.04
C ASP A 112 -36.45 6.10 -36.54
N LEU A 113 -35.79 7.23 -36.25
CA LEU A 113 -34.48 7.26 -35.59
C LEU A 113 -34.55 6.65 -34.16
N TRP A 114 -35.67 6.84 -33.45
CA TRP A 114 -35.93 6.18 -32.17
C TRP A 114 -36.01 4.65 -32.29
N LYS A 115 -36.59 4.10 -33.38
CA LYS A 115 -36.65 2.64 -33.62
C LYS A 115 -35.28 2.05 -33.96
N GLU A 116 -34.41 2.81 -34.62
CA GLU A 116 -33.05 2.36 -34.96
C GLU A 116 -32.08 2.41 -33.77
N MET A 117 -32.43 3.09 -32.67
CA MET A 117 -31.61 3.11 -31.47
C MET A 117 -31.41 1.70 -30.89
N PRO A 118 -30.21 1.36 -30.34
CA PRO A 118 -29.90 0.00 -29.84
C PRO A 118 -30.79 -0.52 -28.72
N GLU A 119 -31.61 0.32 -28.10
CA GLU A 119 -32.54 0.00 -27.02
C GLU A 119 -33.92 -0.48 -27.53
N ASN A 120 -34.33 -0.06 -28.74
CA ASN A 120 -35.67 -0.32 -29.30
C ASN A 120 -35.67 -1.35 -30.44
N ASN A 121 -34.50 -1.83 -30.87
CA ASN A 121 -34.40 -2.84 -31.91
C ASN A 121 -34.86 -4.21 -31.36
N VAL A 122 -35.99 -4.70 -31.90
CA VAL A 122 -36.76 -5.85 -31.40
C VAL A 122 -35.98 -7.19 -31.45
N ASN A 123 -34.86 -7.27 -32.16
CA ASN A 123 -34.03 -8.48 -32.25
C ASN A 123 -32.91 -8.52 -31.18
N LYS A 124 -33.29 -8.62 -29.89
CA LYS A 124 -32.37 -8.94 -28.78
C LYS A 124 -32.81 -10.22 -28.05
N PRO A 125 -31.89 -11.11 -27.68
CA PRO A 125 -32.22 -12.32 -26.91
C PRO A 125 -32.56 -12.01 -25.46
N GLU A 126 -33.30 -12.92 -24.82
CA GLU A 126 -33.89 -12.77 -23.49
C GLU A 126 -32.84 -12.59 -22.37
N HIS A 127 -32.56 -11.35 -21.96
CA HIS A 127 -32.22 -10.98 -20.56
C HIS A 127 -32.11 -9.45 -20.39
N ILE A 128 -33.25 -8.77 -20.24
CA ILE A 128 -33.47 -7.50 -19.50
C ILE A 128 -34.98 -7.24 -19.56
N PHE A 129 -35.62 -6.98 -18.42
CA PHE A 129 -37.02 -6.55 -18.37
C PHE A 129 -37.07 -5.02 -18.41
N SER A 130 -37.73 -4.45 -19.42
CA SER A 130 -38.04 -3.01 -19.48
C SER A 130 -39.15 -2.65 -18.49
N ARG A 131 -39.30 -1.35 -18.19
CA ARG A 131 -40.04 -0.88 -17.01
C ARG A 131 -41.53 -0.68 -17.26
N GLU A 132 -41.94 -0.78 -18.51
CA GLU A 132 -43.26 -0.39 -19.03
C GLU A 132 -44.30 -1.52 -18.88
N ASP A 133 -43.90 -2.79 -18.90
CA ASP A 133 -44.77 -3.96 -18.66
C ASP A 133 -45.35 -4.02 -17.23
N LEU A 134 -44.91 -3.14 -16.34
CA LEU A 134 -45.35 -3.12 -14.94
C LEU A 134 -46.78 -2.58 -14.73
N PHE A 135 -47.40 -1.97 -15.75
CA PHE A 135 -48.62 -1.14 -15.60
C PHE A 135 -49.72 -1.30 -16.66
N GLN A 136 -49.69 -2.32 -17.52
CA GLN A 136 -50.88 -2.77 -18.26
C GLN A 136 -51.22 -4.20 -17.85
N GLY A 137 -52.41 -4.41 -17.29
CA GLY A 137 -52.77 -5.70 -16.70
C GLY A 137 -54.17 -6.14 -17.08
N GLU A 138 -54.32 -7.45 -17.21
CA GLU A 138 -55.61 -8.12 -17.13
C GLU A 138 -55.46 -9.43 -16.32
N SER A 139 -56.59 -9.94 -15.85
CA SER A 139 -56.77 -10.84 -14.70
C SER A 139 -55.75 -11.99 -14.48
N ALA A 140 -55.04 -11.93 -13.34
CA ALA A 140 -54.53 -13.10 -12.61
C ALA A 140 -54.57 -12.83 -11.08
N PRO A 141 -54.97 -13.80 -10.22
CA PRO A 141 -55.35 -13.49 -8.83
C PRO A 141 -54.20 -13.43 -7.81
N SER A 142 -54.09 -12.30 -7.11
CA SER A 142 -53.82 -12.19 -5.66
C SER A 142 -52.62 -12.91 -5.00
N LYS A 143 -51.43 -12.99 -5.62
CA LYS A 143 -50.17 -13.11 -4.84
C LYS A 143 -49.23 -11.91 -4.99
N VAL A 144 -48.89 -11.52 -6.21
CA VAL A 144 -47.94 -10.41 -6.50
C VAL A 144 -48.37 -9.04 -5.91
N MET A 145 -49.64 -8.87 -5.54
CA MET A 145 -50.18 -7.64 -4.92
C MET A 145 -50.23 -7.66 -3.37
N SER A 146 -49.88 -8.74 -2.67
CA SER A 146 -49.64 -8.71 -1.21
C SER A 146 -48.20 -8.31 -0.91
N GLU A 147 -47.27 -9.01 -1.56
CA GLU A 147 -45.82 -8.89 -1.42
C GLU A 147 -45.32 -7.43 -1.56
N ARG A 148 -45.79 -6.73 -2.61
CA ARG A 148 -45.46 -5.30 -2.81
C ARG A 148 -46.02 -4.35 -1.74
N LYS A 149 -47.07 -4.73 -0.99
CA LYS A 149 -47.64 -3.88 0.07
C LYS A 149 -46.75 -3.89 1.30
N LEU A 150 -46.42 -5.07 1.82
CA LEU A 150 -45.63 -5.21 3.05
C LEU A 150 -44.24 -4.57 2.89
N HIS A 151 -43.60 -4.77 1.74
CA HIS A 151 -42.36 -4.07 1.34
C HIS A 151 -42.49 -2.55 1.44
N ASN A 152 -43.54 -1.97 0.82
CA ASN A 152 -43.75 -0.53 0.77
C ASN A 152 -44.19 0.08 2.12
N GLU A 153 -44.96 -0.66 2.91
CA GLU A 153 -45.38 -0.26 4.26
C GLU A 153 -44.18 -0.21 5.21
N VAL A 154 -43.27 -1.21 5.15
CA VAL A 154 -42.03 -1.20 5.92
C VAL A 154 -41.09 -0.07 5.48
N LEU A 155 -40.92 0.18 4.17
CA LEU A 155 -40.19 1.37 3.69
C LEU A 155 -40.83 2.67 4.18
N GLY A 156 -42.16 2.75 4.22
CA GLY A 156 -42.91 3.89 4.72
C GLY A 156 -42.71 4.15 6.21
N ILE A 157 -42.47 3.11 7.02
CA ILE A 157 -42.12 3.23 8.45
C ILE A 157 -40.65 3.66 8.60
N LEU A 158 -39.72 3.01 7.88
CA LEU A 158 -38.28 3.34 7.91
C LEU A 158 -37.97 4.75 7.41
N GLY A 159 -38.76 5.28 6.49
CA GLY A 159 -38.64 6.66 5.98
C GLY A 159 -39.25 7.73 6.89
N LYS A 160 -40.05 7.36 7.89
CA LYS A 160 -40.67 8.29 8.85
C LYS A 160 -40.00 8.32 10.22
N VAL A 161 -39.23 7.28 10.59
CA VAL A 161 -38.81 7.09 11.98
C VAL A 161 -37.81 8.15 12.46
N SER A 162 -38.14 8.78 13.59
CA SER A 162 -37.30 9.71 14.35
C SER A 162 -37.23 9.30 15.82
N GLU A 163 -36.43 9.98 16.63
CA GLU A 163 -36.41 9.72 18.08
C GLU A 163 -37.75 10.04 18.74
N ASP A 164 -38.43 11.11 18.31
CA ASP A 164 -39.73 11.55 18.86
C ASP A 164 -40.88 10.56 18.56
N ASN A 165 -40.84 9.87 17.42
CA ASN A 165 -41.96 9.05 16.94
C ASN A 165 -41.71 7.53 16.99
N ILE A 166 -40.57 7.10 17.54
CA ILE A 166 -40.18 5.67 17.57
C ILE A 166 -41.24 4.75 18.20
N GLU A 167 -41.95 5.19 19.25
CA GLU A 167 -43.02 4.41 19.89
C GLU A 167 -44.33 4.33 19.07
N LEU A 168 -44.51 5.20 18.06
CA LEU A 168 -45.56 5.07 17.06
C LEU A 168 -45.12 4.11 15.95
N MET A 169 -43.89 4.28 15.43
CA MET A 169 -43.33 3.43 14.37
C MET A 169 -43.18 1.97 14.81
N LYS A 170 -42.85 1.71 16.09
CA LYS A 170 -42.93 0.39 16.71
C LYS A 170 -44.32 -0.23 16.60
N LYS A 171 -45.37 0.52 16.92
CA LYS A 171 -46.76 0.06 16.87
C LYS A 171 -47.21 -0.21 15.44
N GLU A 172 -46.92 0.71 14.51
CA GLU A 172 -47.19 0.51 13.08
C GLU A 172 -46.52 -0.79 12.58
N LEU A 173 -45.24 -1.01 12.90
CA LEU A 173 -44.51 -2.22 12.52
C LEU A 173 -45.10 -3.51 13.14
N THR A 174 -45.58 -3.46 14.38
CA THR A 174 -46.24 -4.64 15.01
C THR A 174 -47.68 -4.87 14.56
N ASN A 175 -48.33 -3.87 13.95
CA ASN A 175 -49.68 -4.00 13.39
C ASN A 175 -49.67 -4.64 11.98
N LEU A 176 -48.51 -4.72 11.32
CA LEU A 176 -48.35 -5.41 10.05
C LEU A 176 -48.58 -6.93 10.22
N PRO A 177 -49.11 -7.64 9.21
CA PRO A 177 -49.50 -9.05 9.30
C PRO A 177 -48.31 -10.04 9.30
N ILE A 178 -47.14 -9.66 9.83
CA ILE A 178 -45.86 -10.41 9.78
C ILE A 178 -45.95 -11.82 10.41
N ARG A 179 -46.92 -12.07 11.31
CA ARG A 179 -47.21 -13.42 11.84
C ARG A 179 -47.91 -14.36 10.86
N GLN A 180 -48.60 -13.79 9.87
CA GLN A 180 -49.44 -14.48 8.88
C GLN A 180 -48.76 -14.57 7.50
N SER A 181 -47.73 -13.74 7.26
CA SER A 181 -46.91 -13.74 6.06
C SER A 181 -46.12 -15.04 5.83
N ASP A 182 -45.88 -15.32 4.55
CA ASP A 182 -45.03 -16.42 4.07
C ASP A 182 -43.54 -16.18 4.43
N ASP A 183 -42.74 -17.26 4.44
CA ASP A 183 -41.29 -17.19 4.69
C ASP A 183 -40.56 -16.22 3.74
N GLU A 184 -41.03 -16.11 2.48
CA GLU A 184 -40.52 -15.20 1.45
C GLU A 184 -40.81 -13.73 1.80
N GLU A 185 -42.06 -13.40 2.18
CA GLU A 185 -42.46 -12.04 2.61
C GLU A 185 -41.70 -11.62 3.89
N ILE A 186 -41.42 -12.55 4.80
CA ILE A 186 -40.64 -12.28 6.03
C ILE A 186 -39.16 -12.03 5.70
N GLU A 187 -38.55 -12.82 4.82
CA GLU A 187 -37.17 -12.58 4.38
C GLU A 187 -37.06 -11.27 3.59
N GLU A 188 -38.09 -10.89 2.83
CA GLU A 188 -38.18 -9.61 2.13
C GLU A 188 -38.20 -8.41 3.09
N VAL A 189 -39.03 -8.44 4.15
CA VAL A 189 -39.05 -7.38 5.18
C VAL A 189 -37.68 -7.18 5.81
N ILE A 190 -36.97 -8.27 6.12
CA ILE A 190 -35.61 -8.18 6.67
C ILE A 190 -34.62 -7.66 5.63
N ARG A 191 -34.73 -8.09 4.37
CA ARG A 191 -33.91 -7.59 3.24
C ARG A 191 -34.09 -6.08 3.03
N VAL A 192 -35.31 -5.55 3.14
CA VAL A 192 -35.62 -4.12 3.08
C VAL A 192 -34.93 -3.34 4.21
N ILE A 193 -35.12 -3.77 5.47
CA ILE A 193 -34.53 -3.06 6.61
C ILE A 193 -32.99 -3.11 6.55
N PHE A 194 -32.42 -4.25 6.15
CA PHE A 194 -30.97 -4.38 5.92
C PHE A 194 -30.49 -3.44 4.82
N HIS A 195 -31.16 -3.39 3.67
CA HIS A 195 -30.77 -2.54 2.54
C HIS A 195 -30.86 -1.05 2.88
N LYS A 196 -31.82 -0.63 3.71
CA LYS A 196 -31.91 0.76 4.21
C LYS A 196 -30.86 1.06 5.29
N SER A 197 -30.52 0.10 6.15
CA SER A 197 -29.55 0.26 7.25
C SER A 197 -28.08 0.38 6.81
N ILE A 198 -27.77 0.08 5.54
CA ILE A 198 -26.40 0.12 4.99
C ILE A 198 -26.16 1.31 4.04
N GLN A 199 -27.13 2.20 3.87
CA GLN A 199 -26.95 3.41 3.07
C GLN A 199 -26.17 4.46 3.89
N PRO A 200 -25.20 5.18 3.29
CA PRO A 200 -24.38 6.14 4.02
C PRO A 200 -25.19 7.34 4.56
N GLU A 201 -26.25 7.76 3.86
CA GLU A 201 -27.15 8.85 4.28
C GLU A 201 -27.98 8.51 5.53
N ASP A 202 -28.33 7.23 5.73
CA ASP A 202 -29.16 6.79 6.85
C ASP A 202 -28.35 6.43 8.11
N SER A 203 -27.04 6.63 8.09
CA SER A 203 -26.08 6.21 9.14
C SER A 203 -26.48 6.66 10.57
N ILE A 204 -27.16 7.80 10.70
CA ILE A 204 -27.71 8.29 11.98
C ILE A 204 -28.99 7.57 12.44
N PHE A 205 -29.81 7.08 11.51
CA PHE A 205 -31.08 6.40 11.77
C PHE A 205 -30.94 4.90 12.00
N VAL A 206 -29.78 4.29 11.68
CA VAL A 206 -29.51 2.85 11.85
C VAL A 206 -29.83 2.35 13.27
N GLN A 207 -29.54 3.15 14.31
CA GLN A 207 -29.90 2.80 15.69
C GLN A 207 -31.43 2.69 15.89
N LEU A 208 -32.24 3.49 15.19
CA LEU A 208 -33.69 3.43 15.24
C LEU A 208 -34.21 2.19 14.50
N TYR A 209 -33.62 1.87 13.35
CA TYR A 209 -33.94 0.65 12.59
C TYR A 209 -33.64 -0.62 13.41
N VAL A 210 -32.51 -0.68 14.11
CA VAL A 210 -32.16 -1.78 15.02
C VAL A 210 -33.13 -1.86 16.21
N LYS A 211 -33.49 -0.73 16.82
CA LYS A 211 -34.51 -0.67 17.89
C LYS A 211 -35.90 -1.15 17.42
N LEU A 212 -36.26 -0.90 16.15
CA LEU A 212 -37.49 -1.41 15.53
C LEU A 212 -37.45 -2.94 15.34
N ILE A 213 -36.36 -3.50 14.80
CA ILE A 213 -36.18 -4.96 14.66
C ILE A 213 -36.25 -5.65 16.04
N ALA A 214 -35.57 -5.09 17.05
CA ALA A 214 -35.58 -5.63 18.41
C ALA A 214 -36.98 -5.62 19.03
N HIS A 215 -37.77 -4.56 18.81
CA HIS A 215 -39.16 -4.53 19.25
C HIS A 215 -40.04 -5.54 18.51
N LEU A 216 -39.88 -5.69 17.18
CA LEU A 216 -40.62 -6.67 16.38
C LEU A 216 -40.39 -8.11 16.88
N ILE A 217 -39.13 -8.48 17.13
CA ILE A 217 -38.79 -9.81 17.66
C ILE A 217 -39.26 -9.98 19.10
N SER A 218 -39.20 -8.95 19.94
CA SER A 218 -39.74 -9.00 21.30
C SER A 218 -41.27 -9.10 21.33
N SER A 219 -41.96 -8.57 20.32
CA SER A 219 -43.42 -8.63 20.17
C SER A 219 -43.90 -9.99 19.65
N ILE A 220 -43.15 -10.60 18.73
CA ILE A 220 -43.46 -11.93 18.15
C ILE A 220 -42.94 -13.08 19.01
N GLY A 221 -41.80 -12.91 19.67
CA GLY A 221 -41.22 -13.88 20.61
C GLY A 221 -40.50 -15.07 19.94
N ASP A 222 -39.46 -15.55 20.63
CA ASP A 222 -38.60 -16.68 20.27
C ASP A 222 -39.36 -17.97 19.85
N ASN A 223 -40.49 -18.20 20.50
CA ASN A 223 -41.21 -19.47 20.44
C ASN A 223 -42.28 -19.49 19.34
N GLU A 224 -42.63 -18.35 18.74
CA GLU A 224 -43.47 -18.31 17.53
C GLU A 224 -42.66 -18.73 16.28
N PRO A 225 -43.29 -19.38 15.28
CA PRO A 225 -42.60 -19.74 14.03
C PRO A 225 -42.13 -18.50 13.25
N ALA A 226 -42.91 -17.42 13.26
CA ALA A 226 -42.52 -16.13 12.68
C ALA A 226 -41.26 -15.54 13.34
N GLY A 227 -41.13 -15.61 14.67
CA GLY A 227 -39.95 -15.12 15.39
C GLY A 227 -38.68 -15.90 15.03
N ARG A 228 -38.79 -17.23 14.87
CA ARG A 228 -37.68 -18.07 14.39
C ARG A 228 -37.30 -17.76 12.94
N ARG A 229 -38.27 -17.53 12.05
CA ARG A 229 -38.02 -17.11 10.66
C ARG A 229 -37.28 -15.78 10.61
N ILE A 230 -37.77 -14.76 11.32
CA ILE A 230 -37.16 -13.43 11.40
C ILE A 230 -35.69 -13.52 11.84
N ARG A 231 -35.37 -14.26 12.91
CA ARG A 231 -33.96 -14.47 13.31
C ARG A 231 -33.15 -15.24 12.28
N SER A 232 -33.74 -16.24 11.63
CA SER A 232 -33.05 -17.03 10.60
C SER A 232 -32.72 -16.16 9.39
N ALA A 233 -33.64 -15.28 8.98
CA ALA A 233 -33.42 -14.29 7.93
C ALA A 233 -32.36 -13.25 8.34
N ILE A 234 -32.40 -12.71 9.57
CA ILE A 234 -31.36 -11.78 10.07
C ILE A 234 -29.98 -12.44 10.04
N ILE A 235 -29.85 -13.67 10.54
CA ILE A 235 -28.58 -14.41 10.52
C ILE A 235 -28.14 -14.68 9.08
N ARG A 236 -29.04 -15.13 8.19
CA ARG A 236 -28.73 -15.39 6.77
C ARG A 236 -28.30 -14.12 6.06
N GLN A 237 -28.98 -12.99 6.25
CA GLN A 237 -28.66 -11.72 5.62
C GLN A 237 -27.38 -11.09 6.20
N SER A 238 -27.09 -11.27 7.50
CA SER A 238 -25.79 -10.91 8.08
C SER A 238 -24.65 -11.75 7.46
N GLN A 239 -24.81 -13.06 7.31
CA GLN A 239 -23.80 -13.90 6.65
C GLN A 239 -23.62 -13.52 5.18
N ASN A 240 -24.71 -13.43 4.42
CA ASN A 240 -24.77 -13.04 3.02
C ASN A 240 -24.09 -11.67 2.73
N MET A 241 -24.13 -10.75 3.69
CA MET A 241 -23.49 -9.42 3.61
C MET A 241 -21.95 -9.49 3.58
N PHE A 242 -21.35 -10.44 4.31
CA PHE A 242 -19.88 -10.59 4.40
C PHE A 242 -19.34 -11.73 3.53
N GLU A 243 -20.06 -12.83 3.37
CA GLU A 243 -19.70 -13.93 2.46
C GLU A 243 -19.65 -13.45 0.99
N LYS A 244 -20.46 -12.45 0.62
CA LYS A 244 -20.39 -11.79 -0.70
C LYS A 244 -19.57 -10.50 -0.71
N ALA A 245 -18.92 -10.10 0.39
CA ALA A 245 -18.08 -8.91 0.42
C ALA A 245 -16.82 -9.08 -0.46
N ASP A 246 -16.18 -10.24 -0.39
CA ASP A 246 -15.02 -10.60 -1.21
C ASP A 246 -15.40 -10.72 -2.70
N ASP A 247 -16.52 -11.40 -2.96
CA ASP A 247 -17.14 -11.54 -4.28
C ASP A 247 -17.60 -10.19 -4.87
N ALA A 248 -17.86 -9.18 -4.03
CA ALA A 248 -18.18 -7.81 -4.43
C ALA A 248 -16.94 -6.93 -4.61
N GLN A 249 -15.90 -7.07 -3.78
CA GLN A 249 -14.59 -6.46 -4.00
C GLN A 249 -14.02 -6.92 -5.35
N GLY A 250 -13.96 -8.24 -5.57
CA GLY A 250 -13.50 -8.82 -6.83
C GLY A 250 -14.38 -8.52 -8.04
N LYS A 251 -15.58 -7.93 -7.87
CA LYS A 251 -16.38 -7.33 -8.96
C LYS A 251 -16.06 -5.85 -9.15
N LEU A 252 -15.94 -5.09 -8.05
CA LEU A 252 -15.53 -3.69 -8.04
C LEU A 252 -14.21 -3.48 -8.78
N GLU A 253 -13.16 -4.27 -8.46
CA GLU A 253 -11.85 -4.15 -9.12
C GLU A 253 -11.95 -4.33 -10.65
N ARG A 254 -12.80 -5.25 -11.11
CA ARG A 254 -13.06 -5.48 -12.55
C ARG A 254 -13.93 -4.40 -13.20
N GLU A 255 -14.77 -3.71 -12.44
CA GLU A 255 -15.54 -2.57 -12.93
C GLU A 255 -14.66 -1.32 -13.06
N ILE A 256 -13.82 -1.04 -12.06
CA ILE A 256 -12.96 0.16 -12.05
C ILE A 256 -11.74 0.06 -12.97
N ALA A 257 -11.28 -1.14 -13.31
CA ALA A 257 -10.17 -1.35 -14.25
C ALA A 257 -10.42 -0.81 -15.68
N GLY A 258 -11.66 -0.44 -16.02
CA GLY A 258 -12.03 0.16 -17.31
C GLY A 258 -12.54 1.60 -17.23
N LEU A 259 -12.43 2.27 -16.08
CA LEU A 259 -13.02 3.59 -15.83
C LEU A 259 -11.96 4.70 -15.67
N PRO A 260 -12.34 5.99 -15.85
CA PRO A 260 -11.48 7.12 -15.48
C PRO A 260 -11.14 7.09 -13.99
N GLU A 261 -9.93 7.51 -13.61
CA GLU A 261 -9.46 7.40 -12.22
C GLU A 261 -10.36 8.15 -11.22
N ASP A 262 -10.87 9.33 -11.57
CA ASP A 262 -11.86 10.07 -10.75
C ASP A 262 -13.14 9.24 -10.48
N GLU A 263 -13.62 8.49 -11.48
CA GLU A 263 -14.83 7.66 -11.41
C GLU A 263 -14.56 6.31 -10.71
N ALA A 264 -13.31 5.85 -10.76
CA ALA A 264 -12.80 4.70 -10.03
C ALA A 264 -12.61 5.04 -8.53
N GLU A 265 -11.99 6.17 -8.19
CA GLU A 265 -11.83 6.64 -6.81
C GLU A 265 -13.19 6.86 -6.15
N GLN A 266 -14.13 7.53 -6.82
CA GLN A 266 -15.49 7.70 -6.29
C GLN A 266 -16.19 6.35 -6.03
N ARG A 267 -15.98 5.33 -6.87
CA ARG A 267 -16.45 3.96 -6.63
C ARG A 267 -15.75 3.28 -5.45
N ARG A 268 -14.42 3.39 -5.33
CA ARG A 268 -13.65 2.88 -4.18
C ARG A 268 -14.16 3.52 -2.87
N MET A 269 -14.36 4.84 -2.85
CA MET A 269 -14.91 5.58 -1.71
C MET A 269 -16.33 5.13 -1.34
N ASN A 270 -17.22 4.99 -2.33
CA ASN A 270 -18.60 4.54 -2.10
C ASN A 270 -18.65 3.11 -1.53
N PHE A 271 -17.80 2.20 -2.02
CA PHE A 271 -17.70 0.85 -1.48
C PHE A 271 -17.17 0.83 -0.04
N ALA A 272 -16.10 1.58 0.25
CA ALA A 272 -15.55 1.68 1.61
C ALA A 272 -16.56 2.30 2.61
N ALA A 273 -17.35 3.29 2.17
CA ALA A 273 -18.44 3.85 2.98
C ALA A 273 -19.53 2.80 3.28
N LYS A 274 -19.89 1.98 2.29
CA LYS A 274 -20.86 0.89 2.44
C LYS A 274 -20.36 -0.22 3.37
N GLN A 275 -19.09 -0.62 3.28
CA GLN A 275 -18.50 -1.61 4.20
C GLN A 275 -18.44 -1.07 5.64
N LYS A 276 -18.12 0.21 5.81
CA LYS A 276 -18.20 0.88 7.13
C LYS A 276 -19.63 0.85 7.69
N ALA A 277 -20.65 1.05 6.86
CA ALA A 277 -22.05 0.97 7.25
C ALA A 277 -22.47 -0.47 7.63
N ASN A 278 -22.11 -1.48 6.81
CA ASN A 278 -22.30 -2.91 7.09
C ASN A 278 -21.76 -3.28 8.49
N ILE A 279 -20.54 -2.84 8.81
CA ILE A 279 -19.83 -3.13 10.06
C ILE A 279 -20.48 -2.42 11.26
N ASN A 280 -20.85 -1.15 11.12
CA ASN A 280 -21.56 -0.40 12.16
C ASN A 280 -22.93 -1.03 12.48
N PHE A 281 -23.68 -1.41 11.44
CA PHE A 281 -24.97 -2.07 11.58
C PHE A 281 -24.85 -3.45 12.24
N LEU A 282 -23.86 -4.27 11.85
CA LEU A 282 -23.56 -5.54 12.53
C LEU A 282 -23.27 -5.35 14.03
N GLY A 283 -22.46 -4.34 14.38
CA GLY A 283 -22.15 -4.03 15.77
C GLY A 283 -23.41 -3.70 16.58
N LEU A 284 -24.28 -2.85 16.02
CA LEU A 284 -25.56 -2.49 16.64
C LEU A 284 -26.53 -3.67 16.76
N LEU A 285 -26.61 -4.54 15.74
CA LEU A 285 -27.40 -5.78 15.78
C LEU A 285 -26.91 -6.71 16.91
N PHE A 286 -25.60 -6.79 17.15
CA PHE A 286 -25.05 -7.57 18.27
C PHE A 286 -25.38 -6.96 19.63
N THR A 287 -25.16 -5.66 19.83
CA THR A 287 -25.45 -5.00 21.12
C THR A 287 -26.94 -4.97 21.48
N HIS A 288 -27.83 -5.20 20.50
CA HIS A 288 -29.27 -5.38 20.69
C HIS A 288 -29.71 -6.86 20.76
N GLY A 289 -28.78 -7.82 20.80
CA GLY A 289 -29.06 -9.26 20.96
C GLY A 289 -29.68 -9.94 19.73
N LEU A 290 -29.56 -9.33 18.54
CA LEU A 290 -30.20 -9.81 17.31
C LEU A 290 -29.32 -10.78 16.52
N VAL A 291 -28.01 -10.67 16.69
CA VAL A 291 -26.99 -11.54 16.05
C VAL A 291 -26.25 -12.31 17.13
N ARG A 292 -26.01 -13.61 16.89
CA ARG A 292 -25.27 -14.47 17.82
C ARG A 292 -23.78 -14.15 17.79
N GLU A 293 -23.14 -14.17 18.96
CA GLU A 293 -21.71 -13.91 19.16
C GLU A 293 -20.79 -14.63 18.15
N LYS A 294 -21.05 -15.92 17.88
CA LYS A 294 -20.32 -16.71 16.89
C LYS A 294 -20.25 -16.07 15.49
N VAL A 295 -21.30 -15.35 15.06
CA VAL A 295 -21.32 -14.65 13.76
C VAL A 295 -20.40 -13.43 13.79
N VAL A 296 -20.41 -12.66 14.88
CA VAL A 296 -19.50 -11.52 15.07
C VAL A 296 -18.04 -11.99 15.14
N LEU A 297 -17.77 -13.08 15.87
CA LEU A 297 -16.44 -13.70 15.96
C LEU A 297 -15.93 -14.21 14.60
N GLN A 298 -16.81 -14.82 13.80
CA GLN A 298 -16.48 -15.26 12.43
C GLN A 298 -16.15 -14.07 11.52
N ILE A 299 -16.88 -12.95 11.64
CA ILE A 299 -16.63 -11.75 10.83
C ILE A 299 -15.36 -11.00 11.30
N LEU A 300 -15.09 -10.96 12.62
CA LEU A 300 -13.84 -10.47 13.17
C LEU A 300 -12.63 -11.31 12.71
N GLN A 301 -12.77 -12.63 12.62
CA GLN A 301 -11.74 -13.50 12.03
C GLN A 301 -11.57 -13.24 10.53
N TRP A 302 -12.65 -13.09 9.77
CA TRP A 302 -12.61 -12.78 8.33
C TRP A 302 -11.91 -11.45 8.04
N LEU A 303 -12.16 -10.39 8.83
CA LEU A 303 -11.50 -9.09 8.71
C LEU A 303 -9.98 -9.10 9.01
N LEU A 304 -9.45 -10.14 9.64
CA LEU A 304 -8.01 -10.32 9.89
C LEU A 304 -7.35 -11.32 8.96
N TYR A 305 -8.08 -12.34 8.51
CA TYR A 305 -7.52 -13.56 7.88
C TYR A 305 -8.13 -13.90 6.52
N GLY A 306 -9.09 -13.13 6.03
CA GLY A 306 -9.83 -13.39 4.79
C GLY A 306 -10.69 -14.67 4.83
N PRO A 307 -11.29 -15.06 3.70
CA PRO A 307 -12.18 -16.22 3.62
C PRO A 307 -11.47 -17.58 3.72
N GLU A 308 -10.20 -17.67 3.30
CA GLU A 308 -9.44 -18.93 3.30
C GLU A 308 -8.59 -19.15 4.56
N THR A 309 -8.63 -18.26 5.55
CA THR A 309 -7.75 -18.24 6.74
C THR A 309 -6.24 -18.20 6.43
N LYS A 310 -5.86 -17.85 5.20
CA LYS A 310 -4.47 -17.67 4.77
C LYS A 310 -3.90 -16.38 5.37
N ARG A 311 -2.64 -16.40 5.78
CA ARG A 311 -1.96 -15.27 6.43
C ARG A 311 -1.66 -14.13 5.45
N ARG A 312 -2.65 -13.27 5.21
CA ARG A 312 -2.51 -11.97 4.54
C ARG A 312 -2.17 -10.87 5.57
N ILE A 313 -1.67 -9.72 5.10
CA ILE A 313 -1.77 -8.47 5.87
C ILE A 313 -3.14 -7.86 5.50
N PRO A 314 -4.08 -7.70 6.45
CA PRO A 314 -5.34 -7.01 6.17
C PRO A 314 -5.10 -5.53 5.85
N ALA A 315 -5.88 -4.97 4.95
CA ALA A 315 -5.75 -3.57 4.53
C ALA A 315 -6.17 -2.59 5.64
N ASP A 316 -5.70 -1.34 5.57
CA ASP A 316 -5.99 -0.30 6.58
C ASP A 316 -7.47 -0.20 6.94
N TYR A 317 -8.36 -0.29 5.95
CA TYR A 317 -9.80 -0.17 6.16
C TYR A 317 -10.37 -1.42 6.85
N GLU A 318 -9.88 -2.62 6.53
CA GLU A 318 -10.24 -3.88 7.20
C GLU A 318 -9.80 -3.83 8.67
N ILE A 319 -8.58 -3.34 8.94
CA ILE A 319 -8.05 -3.11 10.30
C ILE A 319 -8.92 -2.08 11.05
N ILE A 320 -9.27 -0.95 10.43
CA ILE A 320 -10.18 0.06 11.02
C ILE A 320 -11.57 -0.53 11.31
N HIS A 321 -12.12 -1.32 10.39
CA HIS A 321 -13.42 -1.95 10.54
C HIS A 321 -13.40 -2.98 11.67
N PHE A 322 -12.36 -3.80 11.74
CA PHE A 322 -12.10 -4.75 12.82
C PHE A 322 -12.04 -4.05 14.18
N MET A 323 -11.23 -2.98 14.32
CA MET A 323 -11.12 -2.24 15.57
C MET A 323 -12.45 -1.61 15.99
N ASN A 324 -13.19 -1.00 15.05
CA ASN A 324 -14.51 -0.43 15.34
C ASN A 324 -15.51 -1.50 15.81
N LEU A 325 -15.55 -2.66 15.16
CA LEU A 325 -16.43 -3.77 15.53
C LEU A 325 -16.04 -4.36 16.89
N LEU A 326 -14.74 -4.59 17.13
CA LEU A 326 -14.22 -5.12 18.39
C LEU A 326 -14.48 -4.16 19.56
N LEU A 327 -14.31 -2.85 19.38
CA LEU A 327 -14.64 -1.84 20.40
C LEU A 327 -16.15 -1.70 20.64
N THR A 328 -16.98 -1.97 19.63
CA THR A 328 -18.45 -1.91 19.76
C THR A 328 -18.98 -3.13 20.53
N CYS A 329 -18.51 -4.33 20.18
CA CYS A 329 -19.04 -5.60 20.66
C CYS A 329 -18.27 -6.20 21.86
N GLY A 330 -16.98 -5.92 22.01
CA GLY A 330 -16.08 -6.69 22.87
C GLY A 330 -16.40 -6.66 24.37
N LYS A 331 -17.05 -5.59 24.83
CA LYS A 331 -17.55 -5.44 26.21
C LYS A 331 -18.74 -6.36 26.53
N ASP A 332 -19.48 -6.77 25.51
CA ASP A 332 -20.74 -7.54 25.61
C ASP A 332 -20.54 -9.03 25.21
N PHE A 333 -19.30 -9.47 24.97
CA PHE A 333 -18.98 -10.88 24.72
C PHE A 333 -19.17 -11.74 25.97
N SER A 334 -19.64 -12.97 25.74
CA SER A 334 -19.65 -14.04 26.73
C SER A 334 -18.25 -14.51 27.10
N LYS A 335 -18.17 -15.50 28.01
CA LYS A 335 -16.89 -16.14 28.37
C LYS A 335 -16.19 -16.78 27.17
N GLU A 336 -16.94 -17.26 26.17
CA GLU A 336 -16.41 -17.95 25.00
C GLU A 336 -15.70 -16.96 24.05
N GLY A 337 -16.33 -15.83 23.73
CA GLY A 337 -15.68 -14.73 23.01
C GLY A 337 -14.56 -14.05 23.80
N ALA A 338 -14.66 -13.99 25.14
CA ALA A 338 -13.60 -13.46 26.00
C ALA A 338 -12.29 -14.28 25.95
N GLU A 339 -12.34 -15.58 25.64
CA GLU A 339 -11.13 -16.39 25.37
C GLU A 339 -10.44 -16.02 24.04
N LEU A 340 -11.18 -15.47 23.08
CA LEU A 340 -10.65 -15.02 21.78
C LEU A 340 -10.14 -13.57 21.81
N VAL A 341 -10.59 -12.73 22.75
CA VAL A 341 -10.10 -11.35 22.91
C VAL A 341 -8.57 -11.28 23.11
N PRO A 342 -7.91 -12.11 23.95
CA PRO A 342 -6.44 -12.17 24.03
C PRO A 342 -5.75 -12.51 22.70
N HIS A 343 -6.37 -13.36 21.87
CA HIS A 343 -5.82 -13.70 20.55
C HIS A 343 -5.91 -12.50 19.59
N PHE A 344 -7.08 -11.85 19.51
CA PHE A 344 -7.26 -10.61 18.77
C PHE A 344 -6.32 -9.50 19.25
N ARG A 345 -6.15 -9.35 20.57
CA ARG A 345 -5.18 -8.42 21.18
C ARG A 345 -3.74 -8.71 20.73
N SER A 346 -3.34 -9.98 20.66
CA SER A 346 -2.00 -10.36 20.16
C SER A 346 -1.80 -9.92 18.71
N VAL A 347 -2.79 -10.14 17.83
CA VAL A 347 -2.72 -9.73 16.42
C VAL A 347 -2.67 -8.21 16.29
N LEU A 348 -3.47 -7.47 17.06
CA LEU A 348 -3.41 -6.01 17.10
C LEU A 348 -2.07 -5.50 17.61
N GLN A 349 -1.42 -6.18 18.56
CA GLN A 349 -0.10 -5.82 19.07
C GLN A 349 1.00 -6.11 18.04
N ASP A 350 0.95 -7.25 17.33
CA ASP A 350 1.87 -7.56 16.23
C ASP A 350 1.73 -6.55 15.09
N LEU A 351 0.49 -6.21 14.71
CA LEU A 351 0.20 -5.16 13.73
C LEU A 351 0.71 -3.79 14.23
N MET A 352 0.50 -3.42 15.49
CA MET A 352 0.98 -2.14 16.05
C MET A 352 2.50 -1.97 15.90
N HIS A 353 3.26 -3.06 15.93
CA HIS A 353 4.72 -3.05 15.74
C HIS A 353 5.18 -3.21 14.28
N THR A 354 4.34 -3.72 13.37
CA THR A 354 4.71 -4.05 11.98
C THR A 354 4.02 -3.20 10.90
N HIS A 355 2.93 -2.52 11.22
CA HIS A 355 2.14 -1.75 10.26
C HIS A 355 2.89 -0.51 9.74
N PRO A 356 2.94 -0.23 8.42
CA PRO A 356 3.75 0.86 7.88
C PRO A 356 3.27 2.26 8.31
N GLN A 357 1.95 2.49 8.33
CA GLN A 357 1.40 3.80 8.71
C GLN A 357 1.39 4.04 10.22
N ARG A 358 2.13 5.07 10.69
CA ARG A 358 2.05 5.56 12.08
C ARG A 358 0.63 5.90 12.54
N ARG A 359 -0.24 6.42 11.65
CA ARG A 359 -1.65 6.72 11.97
C ARG A 359 -2.41 5.47 12.44
N ILE A 360 -2.20 4.35 11.77
CA ILE A 360 -2.83 3.08 12.13
C ILE A 360 -2.13 2.48 13.36
N GLN A 361 -0.81 2.59 13.50
CA GLN A 361 -0.10 2.21 14.74
C GLN A 361 -0.68 2.93 15.98
N PHE A 362 -0.94 4.24 15.90
CA PHE A 362 -1.57 5.01 16.99
C PHE A 362 -3.02 4.57 17.26
N LEU A 363 -3.78 4.23 16.22
CA LEU A 363 -5.15 3.75 16.37
C LEU A 363 -5.21 2.34 16.98
N LEU A 364 -4.28 1.46 16.57
CA LEU A 364 -4.04 0.14 17.16
C LEU A 364 -3.65 0.26 18.65
N LEU A 365 -2.71 1.15 18.98
CA LEU A 365 -2.29 1.44 20.36
C LEU A 365 -3.47 1.91 21.23
N ASN A 366 -4.28 2.86 20.74
CA ASN A 366 -5.46 3.34 21.47
C ASN A 366 -6.53 2.24 21.63
N THR A 367 -6.69 1.36 20.65
CA THR A 367 -7.59 0.18 20.75
C THR A 367 -7.06 -0.83 21.78
N LEU A 368 -5.75 -1.13 21.77
CA LEU A 368 -5.08 -2.00 22.74
C LEU A 368 -5.20 -1.45 24.17
N GLU A 369 -4.92 -0.15 24.38
CA GLU A 369 -5.10 0.48 25.69
C GLU A 369 -6.57 0.46 26.14
N THR A 370 -7.52 0.59 25.21
CA THR A 370 -8.95 0.49 25.54
C THR A 370 -9.36 -0.94 25.93
N ILE A 371 -8.81 -1.98 25.28
CA ILE A 371 -9.00 -3.39 25.66
C ILE A 371 -8.41 -3.65 27.06
N ASP A 372 -7.16 -3.26 27.28
CA ASP A 372 -6.45 -3.44 28.56
C ASP A 372 -7.08 -2.64 29.71
N ASN A 373 -7.81 -1.55 29.40
CA ASN A 373 -8.58 -0.74 30.33
C ASN A 373 -10.05 -1.17 30.44
N ASN A 374 -10.35 -2.46 30.27
CA ASN A 374 -11.69 -3.07 30.37
C ASN A 374 -12.75 -2.36 29.50
N TRP A 375 -12.42 -2.10 28.24
CA TRP A 375 -13.27 -1.45 27.23
C TRP A 375 -13.63 0.02 27.50
N VAL A 376 -12.97 0.68 28.45
CA VAL A 376 -13.18 2.12 28.75
C VAL A 376 -12.14 2.97 27.98
N PRO A 377 -12.54 3.78 26.97
CA PRO A 377 -11.61 4.58 26.18
C PRO A 377 -10.97 5.71 27.00
N ARG A 378 -9.67 5.96 26.79
CA ARG A 378 -8.90 7.00 27.50
C ARG A 378 -8.66 8.26 26.67
N HIS A 379 -8.58 8.12 25.34
CA HIS A 379 -8.37 9.22 24.40
C HIS A 379 -9.51 9.33 23.37
N GLY A 380 -9.60 10.49 22.71
CA GLY A 380 -10.65 10.80 21.73
C GLY A 380 -12.03 11.12 22.32
N ALA A 381 -13.02 11.34 21.45
CA ALA A 381 -14.36 11.81 21.82
C ALA A 381 -15.12 10.83 22.75
N ALA A 382 -14.96 9.51 22.54
CA ALA A 382 -15.56 8.49 23.40
C ALA A 382 -15.05 8.59 24.86
N ALA A 383 -13.79 8.97 25.07
CA ALA A 383 -13.22 9.17 26.40
C ALA A 383 -13.68 10.48 27.07
N ALA A 384 -14.15 11.46 26.30
CA ALA A 384 -14.83 12.64 26.84
C ALA A 384 -16.26 12.29 27.27
N ALA A 385 -16.99 11.53 26.44
CA ALA A 385 -18.31 11.02 26.78
C ALA A 385 -18.29 10.15 28.05
N ALA A 386 -17.38 9.18 28.13
CA ALA A 386 -17.21 8.31 29.30
C ALA A 386 -16.94 9.10 30.60
N ARG A 387 -16.15 10.19 30.54
CA ARG A 387 -15.93 11.09 31.67
C ARG A 387 -17.19 11.87 32.05
N SER A 388 -17.96 12.36 31.08
CA SER A 388 -19.22 13.08 31.34
C SER A 388 -20.33 12.20 31.94
N SER A 389 -20.28 10.88 31.74
CA SER A 389 -21.22 9.91 32.32
C SER A 389 -20.87 9.49 33.75
N GLY A 390 -19.65 9.79 34.23
CA GLY A 390 -19.09 9.18 35.45
C GLY A 390 -19.16 10.01 36.73
N ASP A 391 -19.46 11.32 36.67
CA ASP A 391 -19.38 12.21 37.84
C ASP A 391 -20.72 12.84 38.24
N ARG A 392 -21.23 12.38 39.38
CA ARG A 392 -22.08 13.17 40.28
C ARG A 392 -21.69 12.93 41.74
N GLY A 393 -20.58 13.52 42.19
CA GLY A 393 -20.48 13.99 43.58
C GLY A 393 -19.10 13.90 44.24
N GLY A 394 -18.48 15.06 44.49
CA GLY A 394 -17.24 15.12 45.27
C GLY A 394 -16.58 16.50 45.36
N ASN A 395 -17.30 17.53 45.84
CA ASN A 395 -16.70 18.87 46.04
C ASN A 395 -15.68 18.86 47.19
N VAL A 396 -14.44 19.29 46.92
CA VAL A 396 -13.56 19.92 47.92
C VAL A 396 -12.84 21.11 47.26
N THR A 397 -12.82 22.26 47.92
CA THR A 397 -12.22 23.50 47.44
C THR A 397 -10.77 23.67 47.92
N GLY A 398 -9.95 24.35 47.13
CA GLY A 398 -8.58 24.73 47.50
C GLY A 398 -8.02 25.81 46.57
N THR A 399 -7.88 27.04 47.07
CA THR A 399 -7.33 28.19 46.35
C THR A 399 -5.82 28.32 46.52
N GLY A 400 -5.12 28.84 45.52
CA GLY A 400 -3.71 29.20 45.65
C GLY A 400 -3.08 29.73 44.35
N ASP A 401 -2.95 31.05 44.24
CA ASP A 401 -2.19 31.70 43.16
C ASP A 401 -0.68 31.47 43.29
N SER A 402 0.01 31.35 42.16
CA SER A 402 1.41 31.77 41.98
C SER A 402 1.80 31.75 40.50
N GLU A 403 2.08 32.91 39.93
CA GLU A 403 2.79 33.01 38.66
C GLU A 403 4.20 32.40 38.78
N ARG A 404 4.72 31.77 37.71
CA ARG A 404 6.15 31.45 37.59
C ARG A 404 6.70 31.75 36.20
N GLU A 405 7.31 32.93 36.14
CA GLU A 405 8.62 33.22 35.53
C GLU A 405 9.01 32.53 34.20
N ARG A 406 9.27 33.38 33.20
CA ARG A 406 9.95 32.97 31.96
C ARG A 406 11.44 32.77 32.25
N HIS A 407 11.99 31.59 31.97
CA HIS A 407 13.44 31.39 32.02
C HIS A 407 14.18 32.21 30.94
N PRO A 408 15.40 32.71 31.22
CA PRO A 408 16.13 33.59 30.32
C PRO A 408 16.79 32.85 29.14
N LEU A 409 17.10 33.62 28.09
CA LEU A 409 17.83 33.15 26.91
C LEU A 409 19.30 32.80 27.23
N PRO A 410 19.91 31.81 26.54
CA PRO A 410 21.33 31.50 26.69
C PRO A 410 22.23 32.61 26.11
N PRO A 411 23.49 32.71 26.57
CA PRO A 411 24.41 33.78 26.16
C PRO A 411 24.86 33.65 24.70
N ILE A 412 25.11 34.81 24.08
CA ILE A 412 25.61 34.93 22.70
C ILE A 412 27.10 34.49 22.64
N PRO A 413 27.50 33.60 21.71
CA PRO A 413 28.91 33.24 21.50
C PRO A 413 29.78 34.43 21.06
N PRO A 414 31.10 34.40 21.32
CA PRO A 414 32.02 35.43 20.83
C PRO A 414 32.06 35.48 19.29
N PRO A 415 32.43 36.64 18.70
CA PRO A 415 32.46 36.80 17.24
C PRO A 415 33.47 35.85 16.60
N LEU A 416 32.95 34.90 15.82
CA LEU A 416 33.75 34.07 14.93
C LEU A 416 34.48 34.94 13.90
N LYS A 417 35.68 34.50 13.47
CA LYS A 417 36.36 35.05 12.29
C LYS A 417 35.37 35.12 11.12
N PRO A 418 35.42 36.14 10.24
CA PRO A 418 34.48 36.25 9.12
C PRO A 418 34.61 35.04 8.20
N VAL A 419 33.58 34.20 8.19
CA VAL A 419 33.52 32.97 7.40
C VAL A 419 33.69 33.30 5.91
N PRO A 420 34.61 32.65 5.17
CA PRO A 420 34.78 32.90 3.74
C PRO A 420 33.47 32.66 2.96
N SER A 421 33.09 33.55 2.05
CA SER A 421 31.82 33.40 1.31
C SER A 421 31.80 32.15 0.43
N ARG A 422 30.60 31.58 0.24
CA ARG A 422 30.39 30.35 -0.56
C ARG A 422 30.94 30.49 -1.98
N ASP A 423 30.86 31.69 -2.57
CA ASP A 423 31.37 31.99 -3.91
C ASP A 423 32.89 31.89 -4.00
N LYS A 424 33.62 32.30 -2.95
CA LYS A 424 35.09 32.15 -2.87
C LYS A 424 35.48 30.67 -2.76
N PHE A 425 34.76 29.91 -1.95
CA PHE A 425 34.94 28.46 -1.87
C PHE A 425 34.65 27.76 -3.20
N TRP A 426 33.54 28.12 -3.88
CA TRP A 426 33.22 27.60 -5.21
C TRP A 426 34.28 27.93 -6.26
N ALA A 427 34.80 29.17 -6.27
CA ALA A 427 35.86 29.58 -7.18
C ALA A 427 37.16 28.79 -6.97
N ALA A 428 37.57 28.54 -5.73
CA ALA A 428 38.73 27.72 -5.41
C ALA A 428 38.54 26.25 -5.83
N MET A 429 37.33 25.69 -5.61
CA MET A 429 36.98 24.33 -6.05
C MET A 429 36.95 24.19 -7.59
N ASP A 430 36.44 25.20 -8.32
CA ASP A 430 36.50 25.21 -9.79
C ASP A 430 37.93 25.37 -10.32
N LYS A 431 38.77 26.17 -9.64
CA LYS A 431 40.18 26.38 -9.98
C LYS A 431 41.03 25.11 -9.80
N TYR A 432 40.68 24.22 -8.88
CA TYR A 432 41.34 22.91 -8.79
C TYR A 432 41.25 22.14 -10.13
N PHE A 433 40.10 22.13 -10.79
CA PHE A 433 39.92 21.38 -12.04
C PHE A 433 40.64 21.99 -13.26
N THR A 434 41.24 23.18 -13.14
CA THR A 434 42.01 23.84 -14.21
C THR A 434 43.49 24.06 -13.87
N ALA A 435 43.87 24.06 -12.59
CA ALA A 435 45.23 24.31 -12.13
C ALA A 435 45.84 23.17 -11.27
N GLU A 436 45.04 22.18 -10.88
CA GLU A 436 45.38 21.00 -10.04
C GLU A 436 46.03 21.26 -8.66
N SER A 437 46.28 22.52 -8.29
CA SER A 437 46.71 22.89 -6.93
C SER A 437 45.58 22.75 -5.92
N LEU A 438 45.91 22.15 -4.77
CA LEU A 438 45.05 22.00 -3.60
C LEU A 438 45.22 23.15 -2.59
N GLU A 439 46.21 24.05 -2.79
CA GLU A 439 46.68 24.99 -1.77
C GLU A 439 45.59 25.98 -1.35
N GLU A 440 44.90 26.57 -2.33
CA GLU A 440 43.84 27.56 -2.09
C GLU A 440 42.60 26.94 -1.41
N VAL A 441 42.22 25.73 -1.81
CA VAL A 441 41.15 24.95 -1.18
C VAL A 441 41.53 24.56 0.26
N SER A 442 42.80 24.19 0.48
CA SER A 442 43.32 23.78 1.80
C SER A 442 43.36 24.95 2.79
N LEU A 443 43.83 26.11 2.36
CA LEU A 443 43.83 27.33 3.17
C LEU A 443 42.39 27.77 3.52
N LEU A 444 41.46 27.70 2.57
CA LEU A 444 40.07 28.06 2.83
C LEU A 444 39.37 27.09 3.78
N LEU A 445 39.63 25.78 3.73
CA LEU A 445 39.00 24.81 4.61
C LEU A 445 39.58 24.79 6.03
N ALA A 446 40.87 25.12 6.19
CA ALA A 446 41.55 25.08 7.50
C ALA A 446 40.98 26.03 8.55
N ASP A 447 40.48 27.21 8.14
CA ASP A 447 39.91 28.23 9.03
C ASP A 447 38.38 28.07 9.27
N ILE A 448 37.74 27.03 8.71
CA ILE A 448 36.28 26.86 8.73
C ILE A 448 35.82 25.76 9.73
N PRO A 449 34.81 26.02 10.59
CA PRO A 449 34.22 25.01 11.47
C PRO A 449 33.58 23.82 10.75
N GLU A 450 33.60 22.64 11.37
CA GLU A 450 33.14 21.35 10.80
C GLU A 450 31.75 21.43 10.15
N GLU A 451 30.73 21.91 10.87
CA GLU A 451 29.36 22.06 10.34
C GLU A 451 29.30 22.94 9.08
N THR A 452 30.15 23.97 9.03
CA THR A 452 30.24 24.89 7.88
C THR A 452 30.99 24.23 6.72
N ARG A 453 32.07 23.47 6.98
CA ARG A 453 32.73 22.64 5.94
C ARG A 453 31.73 21.65 5.33
N ILE A 454 30.96 20.94 6.14
CA ILE A 454 29.93 20.00 5.71
C ILE A 454 28.85 20.69 4.87
N ALA A 455 28.38 21.89 5.29
CA ALA A 455 27.41 22.67 4.51
C ALA A 455 27.98 23.16 3.16
N TYR A 456 29.26 23.54 3.12
CA TYR A 456 29.92 24.02 1.90
C TYR A 456 30.20 22.85 0.94
N CYS A 457 30.54 21.69 1.48
CA CYS A 457 30.67 20.44 0.73
C CYS A 457 29.32 19.94 0.19
N SER A 458 28.21 20.00 0.96
CA SER A 458 26.87 19.72 0.41
C SER A 458 26.55 20.68 -0.74
N SER A 459 26.87 21.97 -0.58
CA SER A 459 26.62 23.00 -1.59
C SER A 459 27.38 22.80 -2.91
N ILE A 460 28.64 22.36 -2.88
CA ILE A 460 29.43 22.14 -4.10
C ILE A 460 28.99 20.83 -4.79
N ILE A 461 28.65 19.79 -4.02
CA ILE A 461 28.09 18.53 -4.53
C ILE A 461 26.76 18.81 -5.25
N HIS A 462 25.82 19.52 -4.60
CA HIS A 462 24.56 19.94 -5.20
C HIS A 462 24.80 20.66 -6.53
N ARG A 463 25.64 21.70 -6.53
CA ARG A 463 25.92 22.51 -7.74
C ARG A 463 26.45 21.64 -8.90
N TYR A 464 27.36 20.70 -8.62
CA TYR A 464 27.89 19.81 -9.66
C TYR A 464 26.87 18.77 -10.15
N ILE A 465 25.97 18.27 -9.30
CA ILE A 465 24.96 17.27 -9.70
C ILE A 465 23.79 17.91 -10.47
N THR A 466 23.29 19.07 -10.03
CA THR A 466 22.14 19.74 -10.68
C THR A 466 22.52 20.51 -11.94
N THR A 467 23.73 21.08 -12.03
CA THR A 467 24.12 21.91 -13.18
C THR A 467 24.76 21.09 -14.30
N MET A 468 24.11 21.03 -15.47
CA MET A 468 24.56 20.24 -16.62
C MET A 468 25.96 20.58 -17.15
N ARG A 469 26.41 21.83 -16.97
CA ARG A 469 27.69 22.36 -17.49
C ARG A 469 28.93 21.60 -16.99
N TYR A 470 28.86 20.92 -15.86
CA TYR A 470 30.02 20.37 -15.15
C TYR A 470 30.24 18.85 -15.33
N ALA A 471 30.06 18.33 -16.55
CA ALA A 471 30.15 16.90 -16.82
C ALA A 471 31.52 16.31 -16.43
N ASP A 472 32.62 16.95 -16.84
CA ASP A 472 33.98 16.48 -16.56
C ASP A 472 34.35 16.63 -15.07
N GLN A 473 33.95 17.73 -14.44
CA GLN A 473 34.21 17.99 -13.02
C GLN A 473 33.42 17.03 -12.13
N ARG A 474 32.19 16.62 -12.51
CA ARG A 474 31.44 15.54 -11.81
C ARG A 474 32.25 14.25 -11.74
N ALA A 475 32.81 13.81 -12.86
CA ALA A 475 33.59 12.58 -12.94
C ALA A 475 34.89 12.63 -12.11
N ARG A 476 35.48 13.83 -11.94
CA ARG A 476 36.68 14.07 -11.12
C ARG A 476 36.39 14.52 -9.68
N LEU A 477 35.13 14.67 -9.28
CA LEU A 477 34.77 15.18 -7.94
C LEU A 477 35.22 14.25 -6.81
N GLY A 478 35.18 12.93 -7.04
CA GLY A 478 35.68 11.93 -6.12
C GLY A 478 37.20 11.98 -5.92
N GLU A 479 37.95 12.14 -7.01
CA GLU A 479 39.42 12.32 -7.02
C GLU A 479 39.85 13.53 -6.17
N LEU A 480 39.12 14.64 -6.26
CA LEU A 480 39.34 15.84 -5.45
C LEU A 480 39.13 15.55 -3.95
N PHE A 481 38.01 14.90 -3.58
CA PHE A 481 37.75 14.56 -2.19
C PHE A 481 38.74 13.52 -1.63
N GLU A 482 39.25 12.58 -2.44
CA GLU A 482 40.31 11.66 -2.05
C GLU A 482 41.61 12.42 -1.75
N LYS A 483 42.02 13.32 -2.64
CA LYS A 483 43.20 14.18 -2.46
C LYS A 483 43.11 15.06 -1.21
N LEU A 484 41.96 15.67 -0.94
CA LEU A 484 41.72 16.47 0.27
C LEU A 484 41.71 15.62 1.57
N GLY A 485 41.22 14.39 1.50
CA GLY A 485 41.30 13.42 2.60
C GLY A 485 42.72 12.97 2.90
N ASN A 486 43.49 12.63 1.85
CA ASN A 486 44.90 12.25 1.96
C ASN A 486 45.78 13.41 2.48
N ALA A 487 45.46 14.66 2.10
CA ALA A 487 46.07 15.86 2.65
C ALA A 487 45.68 16.17 4.11
N ARG A 488 44.74 15.39 4.71
CA ARG A 488 44.15 15.60 6.05
C ARG A 488 43.44 16.95 6.24
N VAL A 489 43.07 17.61 5.14
CA VAL A 489 42.36 18.89 5.12
C VAL A 489 40.87 18.69 5.36
N LEU A 490 40.29 17.65 4.75
CA LEU A 490 38.87 17.34 4.82
C LEU A 490 38.68 15.82 5.04
N PRO A 491 38.42 15.39 6.29
CA PRO A 491 38.20 13.98 6.61
C PRO A 491 37.12 13.33 5.72
N VAL A 492 37.38 12.11 5.27
CA VAL A 492 36.43 11.31 4.44
C VAL A 492 35.08 11.11 5.14
N SER A 493 35.04 11.14 6.48
CA SER A 493 33.81 11.18 7.28
C SER A 493 32.95 12.41 7.00
N GLU A 494 33.55 13.60 6.97
CA GLU A 494 32.86 14.88 6.69
C GLU A 494 32.36 14.93 5.25
N VAL A 495 33.16 14.45 4.28
CA VAL A 495 32.71 14.34 2.88
C VAL A 495 31.49 13.42 2.77
N ARG A 496 31.53 12.26 3.42
CA ARG A 496 30.41 11.30 3.45
C ARG A 496 29.18 11.88 4.15
N GLN A 497 29.36 12.69 5.19
CA GLN A 497 28.27 13.39 5.90
C GLN A 497 27.67 14.53 5.06
N ALA A 498 28.51 15.26 4.32
CA ALA A 498 28.08 16.28 3.35
C ALA A 498 27.29 15.67 2.18
N LEU A 499 27.73 14.51 1.67
CA LEU A 499 27.02 13.75 0.65
C LEU A 499 25.66 13.25 1.16
N ARG A 500 25.60 12.67 2.38
CA ARG A 500 24.33 12.28 3.03
C ARG A 500 23.43 13.47 3.36
N LYS A 501 24.00 14.66 3.61
CA LYS A 501 23.23 15.89 3.77
C LYS A 501 22.62 16.30 2.44
N HIS A 502 23.41 16.37 1.36
CA HIS A 502 22.88 16.67 0.03
C HIS A 502 21.75 15.72 -0.39
N LEU A 503 21.87 14.41 -0.12
CA LEU A 503 20.79 13.46 -0.39
C LEU A 503 19.49 13.80 0.35
N ARG A 504 19.54 14.11 1.65
CA ARG A 504 18.34 14.56 2.38
C ARG A 504 17.81 15.87 1.84
N ASP A 505 18.68 16.87 1.69
CA ASP A 505 18.33 18.18 1.13
C ASP A 505 17.64 18.02 -0.26
N ALA A 506 18.01 17.00 -1.05
CA ALA A 506 17.45 16.69 -2.37
C ALA A 506 16.12 15.92 -2.31
N VAL A 507 15.97 14.93 -1.42
CA VAL A 507 14.74 14.14 -1.24
C VAL A 507 13.64 14.97 -0.56
N GLU A 508 14.00 15.80 0.42
CA GLU A 508 13.07 16.71 1.11
C GLU A 508 12.51 17.82 0.17
N GLN A 509 13.18 18.08 -0.96
CA GLN A 509 12.81 19.06 -1.97
C GLN A 509 12.29 18.42 -3.28
N ASP A 510 12.20 17.07 -3.32
CA ASP A 510 11.87 16.22 -4.48
C ASP A 510 12.45 16.72 -5.83
N ILE A 511 13.72 17.12 -5.83
CA ILE A 511 14.36 17.83 -6.95
C ILE A 511 14.48 16.98 -8.23
N PHE A 512 14.13 15.70 -8.17
CA PHE A 512 14.24 14.71 -9.25
C PHE A 512 13.17 14.92 -10.34
N THR A 513 12.03 15.48 -9.97
CA THR A 513 10.91 15.76 -10.88
C THR A 513 11.28 16.80 -11.94
N ASP A 514 11.97 17.88 -11.53
CA ASP A 514 12.35 19.00 -12.40
C ASP A 514 13.75 18.87 -13.05
N LEU A 515 14.63 18.03 -12.50
CA LEU A 515 16.02 17.88 -12.96
C LEU A 515 16.27 16.54 -13.69
N PRO A 516 16.11 16.49 -15.02
CA PRO A 516 16.37 15.28 -15.79
C PRO A 516 17.83 14.81 -15.63
N LYS A 517 18.04 13.50 -15.60
CA LYS A 517 19.34 12.83 -15.39
C LYS A 517 20.00 13.09 -14.02
N TYR A 518 19.26 13.50 -13.00
CA TYR A 518 19.82 13.66 -11.65
C TYR A 518 20.50 12.35 -11.16
N PHE A 519 19.85 11.19 -11.33
CA PHE A 519 20.38 9.91 -10.84
C PHE A 519 21.63 9.45 -11.60
N HIS A 520 21.71 9.72 -12.90
CA HIS A 520 22.89 9.54 -13.74
C HIS A 520 24.04 10.47 -13.31
N ASN A 521 23.76 11.74 -13.04
CA ASN A 521 24.75 12.71 -12.56
C ASN A 521 25.29 12.32 -11.17
N TRP A 522 24.42 11.84 -10.28
CA TRP A 522 24.79 11.20 -9.01
C TRP A 522 25.68 9.97 -9.24
N ALA A 523 25.30 9.07 -10.15
CA ALA A 523 26.03 7.84 -10.42
C ALA A 523 27.44 8.09 -10.95
N ILE A 524 27.64 9.14 -11.75
CA ILE A 524 28.97 9.59 -12.21
C ILE A 524 29.84 10.00 -11.02
N VAL A 525 29.31 10.75 -10.04
CA VAL A 525 30.07 11.20 -8.86
C VAL A 525 30.52 10.02 -7.99
N ILE A 526 29.67 9.00 -7.80
CA ILE A 526 30.04 7.78 -7.04
C ILE A 526 31.04 6.93 -7.86
N LYS A 527 30.81 6.73 -9.16
CA LYS A 527 31.72 6.00 -10.07
C LYS A 527 33.12 6.63 -10.12
N GLY A 528 33.21 7.95 -10.13
CA GLY A 528 34.45 8.72 -10.11
C GLY A 528 35.11 8.87 -8.73
N GLY A 529 34.52 8.29 -7.68
CA GLY A 529 34.96 8.47 -6.29
C GLY A 529 35.02 7.21 -5.45
N ARG A 530 35.16 6.01 -6.06
CA ARG A 530 35.07 4.70 -5.39
C ARG A 530 35.92 4.53 -4.10
N SER A 531 37.04 5.26 -4.01
CA SER A 531 37.92 5.35 -2.83
C SER A 531 37.25 6.06 -1.63
N VAL A 532 36.53 7.15 -1.90
CA VAL A 532 35.79 7.97 -0.91
C VAL A 532 34.38 7.43 -0.71
N PHE A 533 33.71 7.03 -1.79
CA PHE A 533 32.30 6.67 -1.88
C PHE A 533 32.14 5.20 -2.34
N PRO A 534 32.00 4.24 -1.41
CA PRO A 534 31.65 2.86 -1.78
C PRO A 534 30.28 2.81 -2.47
N LEU A 535 30.04 1.77 -3.29
CA LEU A 535 28.77 1.63 -4.04
C LEU A 535 27.55 1.41 -3.12
N SER A 536 27.77 1.13 -1.83
CA SER A 536 26.73 1.17 -0.80
C SER A 536 26.05 2.54 -0.67
N PHE A 537 26.67 3.64 -1.14
CA PHE A 537 26.00 4.95 -1.20
C PHE A 537 24.81 4.97 -2.18
N HIS A 538 24.77 4.07 -3.16
CA HIS A 538 23.55 3.86 -3.95
C HIS A 538 22.46 3.18 -3.10
N THR A 539 22.82 2.24 -2.22
CA THR A 539 21.90 1.66 -1.22
C THR A 539 21.41 2.76 -0.25
N ASP A 540 22.32 3.57 0.30
CA ASP A 540 21.96 4.67 1.22
C ASP A 540 20.98 5.68 0.60
N PHE A 541 21.06 5.92 -0.71
CA PHE A 541 20.14 6.79 -1.42
C PHE A 541 18.81 6.09 -1.76
N LEU A 542 18.86 4.84 -2.22
CA LEU A 542 17.67 4.03 -2.50
C LEU A 542 16.83 3.83 -1.23
N ASP A 543 17.48 3.50 -0.11
CA ASP A 543 16.87 3.43 1.22
C ASP A 543 16.19 4.75 1.59
N MET A 544 16.85 5.89 1.36
CA MET A 544 16.29 7.21 1.66
C MET A 544 15.09 7.57 0.77
N LEU A 545 15.11 7.18 -0.51
CA LEU A 545 13.96 7.34 -1.42
C LEU A 545 12.78 6.47 -0.97
N VAL A 546 13.03 5.23 -0.52
CA VAL A 546 12.00 4.32 0.00
C VAL A 546 11.44 4.81 1.33
N ASP A 547 12.30 5.12 2.30
CA ASP A 547 11.91 5.52 3.66
C ASP A 547 11.21 6.90 3.69
N CYS A 548 11.42 7.74 2.68
CA CYS A 548 10.69 9.01 2.47
C CYS A 548 9.43 8.88 1.60
N GLY A 549 9.11 7.71 1.04
CA GLY A 549 7.91 7.50 0.21
C GLY A 549 8.01 8.12 -1.19
N GLY A 550 9.16 8.01 -1.85
CA GLY A 550 9.32 8.41 -3.25
C GLY A 550 8.47 7.59 -4.22
N SER A 551 8.21 8.13 -5.41
CA SER A 551 7.41 7.44 -6.44
C SER A 551 8.12 6.20 -7.01
N ARG A 552 7.34 5.25 -7.55
CA ARG A 552 7.88 4.08 -8.26
C ARG A 552 8.78 4.51 -9.41
N ASP A 553 8.43 5.57 -10.12
CA ASP A 553 9.21 6.07 -11.26
C ASP A 553 10.52 6.74 -10.82
N HIS A 554 10.57 7.39 -9.65
CA HIS A 554 11.84 7.89 -9.09
C HIS A 554 12.77 6.71 -8.74
N ILE A 555 12.25 5.63 -8.14
CA ILE A 555 13.01 4.41 -7.88
C ILE A 555 13.46 3.73 -9.20
N ALA A 556 12.56 3.60 -10.18
CA ALA A 556 12.86 2.96 -11.46
C ALA A 556 13.94 3.72 -12.25
N ASN A 557 13.84 5.04 -12.32
CA ASN A 557 14.83 5.87 -12.98
C ASN A 557 16.16 5.87 -12.21
N MET A 558 16.13 5.87 -10.87
CA MET A 558 17.34 5.73 -10.05
C MET A 558 18.09 4.43 -10.35
N LEU A 559 17.40 3.29 -10.25
CA LEU A 559 18.00 1.96 -10.49
C LEU A 559 18.55 1.84 -11.93
N LYS A 560 17.76 2.28 -12.92
CA LYS A 560 18.11 2.22 -14.34
C LYS A 560 19.31 3.12 -14.70
N GLU A 561 19.33 4.37 -14.25
CA GLU A 561 20.43 5.30 -14.53
C GLU A 561 21.72 4.92 -13.80
N VAL A 562 21.63 4.45 -12.54
CA VAL A 562 22.78 3.91 -11.79
C VAL A 562 23.35 2.67 -12.47
N GLN A 563 22.51 1.68 -12.80
CA GLN A 563 22.98 0.40 -13.36
C GLN A 563 23.57 0.57 -14.78
N ALA A 564 23.07 1.51 -15.58
CA ALA A 564 23.68 1.89 -16.84
C ALA A 564 25.12 2.42 -16.63
N VAL A 565 25.29 3.40 -15.74
CA VAL A 565 26.60 4.01 -15.44
C VAL A 565 27.58 2.98 -14.84
N LEU A 566 27.11 2.03 -14.04
CA LEU A 566 27.94 0.92 -13.53
C LEU A 566 28.34 -0.08 -14.63
N SER A 567 27.48 -0.32 -15.63
CA SER A 567 27.74 -1.22 -16.76
C SER A 567 28.78 -0.69 -17.75
N GLU A 568 28.87 0.64 -17.90
CA GLU A 568 29.90 1.35 -18.68
C GLU A 568 31.30 1.35 -18.01
N GLY A 569 31.69 0.26 -17.35
CA GLY A 569 32.93 0.18 -16.57
C GLY A 569 33.75 -1.07 -16.87
N PRO A 570 35.07 -1.04 -16.61
CA PRO A 570 35.86 -2.28 -16.58
C PRO A 570 35.29 -3.20 -15.48
N LYS A 571 35.07 -4.47 -15.82
CA LYS A 571 34.54 -5.47 -14.88
C LYS A 571 35.54 -5.66 -13.75
N ASN A 572 35.15 -5.30 -12.52
CA ASN A 572 36.00 -5.37 -11.33
C ASN A 572 36.62 -6.77 -11.16
N SER A 573 37.82 -6.83 -10.58
CA SER A 573 38.44 -8.12 -10.26
C SER A 573 37.73 -8.77 -9.07
N ASN A 574 37.86 -10.11 -8.92
CA ASN A 574 37.37 -10.81 -7.72
C ASN A 574 38.12 -10.39 -6.44
N ALA A 575 39.27 -9.69 -6.53
CA ALA A 575 40.04 -9.27 -5.36
C ALA A 575 39.48 -8.01 -4.69
N ASP A 576 38.74 -7.18 -5.42
CA ASP A 576 38.19 -5.90 -4.96
C ASP A 576 36.78 -6.03 -4.34
N TYR A 577 36.36 -7.25 -4.01
CA TYR A 577 35.00 -7.55 -3.57
C TYR A 577 34.84 -7.41 -2.04
N ASP A 578 34.11 -6.38 -1.62
CA ASP A 578 33.72 -6.14 -0.23
C ASP A 578 32.19 -6.15 -0.04
N PRO A 579 31.63 -7.08 0.77
CA PRO A 579 30.20 -7.13 1.09
C PRO A 579 29.59 -5.83 1.63
N LYS A 580 30.32 -5.04 2.43
CA LYS A 580 29.79 -3.75 2.95
C LYS A 580 29.63 -2.72 1.84
N SER A 581 30.55 -2.70 0.88
CA SER A 581 30.61 -1.72 -0.20
C SER A 581 29.71 -2.05 -1.40
N ARG A 582 28.96 -3.17 -1.37
CA ARG A 582 28.04 -3.58 -2.43
C ARG A 582 26.77 -2.70 -2.46
N PHE A 583 26.33 -2.33 -3.67
CA PHE A 583 24.98 -1.83 -3.90
C PHE A 583 23.97 -2.97 -3.73
N ARG A 584 22.97 -2.78 -2.85
CA ARG A 584 21.92 -3.75 -2.54
C ARG A 584 20.57 -3.14 -2.93
N VAL A 585 19.84 -3.81 -3.81
CA VAL A 585 18.53 -3.34 -4.29
C VAL A 585 17.39 -4.05 -3.55
N LEU A 586 17.49 -5.38 -3.44
CA LEU A 586 16.45 -6.22 -2.85
C LEU A 586 16.00 -5.82 -1.42
N PRO A 587 16.88 -5.46 -0.46
CA PRO A 587 16.46 -5.05 0.90
C PRO A 587 15.69 -3.72 0.96
N ALA A 588 15.82 -2.86 -0.05
CA ALA A 588 15.08 -1.61 -0.17
C ALA A 588 13.74 -1.84 -0.87
N LEU A 589 13.71 -2.61 -1.96
CA LEU A 589 12.46 -2.98 -2.63
C LEU A 589 11.53 -3.79 -1.72
N LEU A 590 12.06 -4.69 -0.89
CA LEU A 590 11.29 -5.43 0.13
C LEU A 590 10.77 -4.57 1.29
N ARG A 591 11.15 -3.28 1.36
CA ARG A 591 10.57 -2.27 2.26
C ARG A 591 9.64 -1.30 1.54
N TYR A 592 9.62 -1.30 0.20
CA TYR A 592 8.89 -0.30 -0.55
C TYR A 592 7.38 -0.47 -0.40
N SER A 593 6.71 0.64 -0.10
CA SER A 593 5.27 0.79 -0.16
C SER A 593 4.98 1.97 -1.07
N PRO A 594 4.09 1.83 -2.07
CA PRO A 594 3.65 2.97 -2.88
C PRO A 594 3.08 4.12 -2.03
N PRO A 595 3.25 5.38 -2.46
CA PRO A 595 2.60 6.53 -1.83
C PRO A 595 1.07 6.37 -1.84
N LEU A 596 0.41 6.76 -0.74
CA LEU A 596 -1.02 6.52 -0.49
C LEU A 596 -2.00 7.25 -1.44
N LEU A 597 -1.49 7.94 -2.45
CA LEU A 597 -2.23 8.70 -3.47
C LEU A 597 -1.71 8.42 -4.89
N SER A 598 -0.98 7.32 -5.14
CA SER A 598 -0.41 7.05 -6.47
C SER A 598 -1.41 6.55 -7.54
N GLY A 599 -2.71 6.48 -7.22
CA GLY A 599 -3.82 6.06 -8.10
C GLY A 599 -3.86 4.56 -8.43
N THR A 600 -2.69 4.01 -8.77
CA THR A 600 -2.47 2.62 -9.16
C THR A 600 -2.84 1.63 -8.07
N VAL A 601 -3.87 0.83 -8.34
CA VAL A 601 -4.13 -0.42 -7.62
C VAL A 601 -2.92 -1.33 -7.80
N VAL A 602 -2.43 -1.94 -6.71
CA VAL A 602 -1.31 -2.90 -6.77
C VAL A 602 -1.84 -4.24 -7.28
N ASP A 603 -1.90 -4.36 -8.61
CA ASP A 603 -2.10 -5.64 -9.31
C ASP A 603 -0.87 -6.56 -9.13
N GLU A 604 -1.07 -7.88 -9.16
CA GLU A 604 0.01 -8.88 -9.07
C GLU A 604 0.93 -8.89 -10.31
N SER A 605 0.51 -8.22 -11.40
CA SER A 605 1.38 -7.93 -12.55
C SER A 605 2.27 -6.70 -12.37
N ASP A 606 1.94 -5.80 -11.44
CA ASP A 606 2.56 -4.48 -11.25
C ASP A 606 3.51 -4.42 -10.03
N ASP A 607 3.91 -5.61 -9.54
CA ASP A 607 4.91 -5.81 -8.50
C ASP A 607 6.28 -5.21 -8.89
N ILE A 608 6.76 -4.32 -8.02
CA ILE A 608 8.03 -3.63 -8.17
C ILE A 608 9.24 -4.59 -8.22
N LEU A 609 9.19 -5.73 -7.51
CA LEU A 609 10.26 -6.72 -7.56
C LEU A 609 10.33 -7.37 -8.94
N ARG A 610 9.18 -7.77 -9.51
CA ARG A 610 9.08 -8.31 -10.87
C ARG A 610 9.57 -7.32 -11.92
N GLN A 611 9.28 -6.02 -11.77
CA GLN A 611 9.80 -4.96 -12.66
C GLN A 611 11.34 -4.92 -12.69
N PHE A 612 12.03 -5.18 -11.58
CA PHE A 612 13.49 -5.08 -11.49
C PHE A 612 14.28 -6.38 -11.73
N THR A 613 13.59 -7.51 -11.99
CA THR A 613 14.17 -8.80 -12.41
C THR A 613 15.19 -8.67 -13.56
N THR A 614 15.02 -7.71 -14.47
CA THR A 614 15.87 -7.50 -15.65
C THR A 614 17.06 -6.55 -15.40
N TYR A 615 17.11 -5.90 -14.23
CA TYR A 615 18.10 -4.87 -13.90
C TYR A 615 19.06 -5.29 -12.78
N ASP A 616 18.62 -6.09 -11.81
CA ASP A 616 19.46 -6.55 -10.69
C ASP A 616 19.41 -8.08 -10.49
N THR A 617 20.59 -8.70 -10.39
CA THR A 617 20.76 -10.17 -10.32
C THR A 617 20.40 -10.76 -8.95
N GLU A 618 20.39 -9.97 -7.87
CA GLU A 618 19.90 -10.44 -6.56
C GLU A 618 18.36 -10.47 -6.53
N VAL A 619 17.71 -9.45 -7.11
CA VAL A 619 16.26 -9.43 -7.33
C VAL A 619 15.84 -10.55 -8.28
N GLU A 620 16.59 -10.76 -9.37
CA GLU A 620 16.37 -11.87 -10.31
C GLU A 620 16.29 -13.24 -9.59
N PHE A 621 17.30 -13.56 -8.78
CA PHE A 621 17.33 -14.82 -8.05
C PHE A 621 16.24 -14.93 -6.98
N PHE A 622 15.86 -13.82 -6.34
CA PHE A 622 14.80 -13.84 -5.33
C PHE A 622 13.45 -14.16 -5.95
N ASN A 623 13.08 -13.49 -7.05
CA ASN A 623 11.83 -13.76 -7.76
C ASN A 623 11.78 -15.20 -8.28
N GLN A 624 12.89 -15.71 -8.83
CA GLN A 624 13.01 -17.09 -9.30
C GLN A 624 12.93 -18.16 -8.19
N LEU A 625 13.18 -17.80 -6.93
CA LEU A 625 12.94 -18.68 -5.78
C LEU A 625 11.47 -18.65 -5.37
N CYS A 626 10.84 -17.47 -5.33
CA CYS A 626 9.41 -17.30 -5.04
C CYS A 626 8.52 -17.97 -6.11
N ASP A 627 8.78 -17.76 -7.40
CA ASP A 627 8.05 -18.38 -8.52
C ASP A 627 8.24 -19.91 -8.59
N ALA A 628 9.19 -20.47 -7.83
CA ALA A 628 9.49 -21.90 -7.77
C ALA A 628 9.11 -22.56 -6.42
N ASP A 629 8.40 -21.86 -5.53
CA ASP A 629 7.92 -22.44 -4.28
C ASP A 629 6.94 -23.61 -4.54
N GLY A 630 7.02 -24.64 -3.70
CA GLY A 630 6.36 -25.94 -3.92
C GLY A 630 6.96 -26.81 -5.05
N ALA A 631 7.92 -26.31 -5.85
CA ALA A 631 8.60 -27.10 -6.88
C ALA A 631 9.95 -27.64 -6.37
N LYS A 632 9.99 -28.96 -6.09
CA LYS A 632 11.15 -29.69 -5.52
C LYS A 632 12.49 -29.59 -6.29
N ASN A 633 12.52 -28.95 -7.46
CA ASN A 633 13.73 -28.70 -8.25
C ASN A 633 13.61 -27.36 -8.99
N VAL A 634 14.21 -26.30 -8.46
CA VAL A 634 14.37 -25.02 -9.17
C VAL A 634 15.33 -25.23 -10.35
N PRO A 635 14.92 -25.05 -11.63
CA PRO A 635 15.75 -25.47 -12.77
C PRO A 635 17.07 -24.71 -12.90
N LEU A 636 17.07 -23.39 -12.66
CA LEU A 636 18.26 -22.54 -12.86
C LEU A 636 19.41 -22.92 -11.93
N LEU A 637 19.10 -23.32 -10.70
CA LEU A 637 20.08 -23.75 -9.69
C LEU A 637 20.83 -25.04 -10.08
N ASN A 638 20.29 -25.83 -11.00
CA ASN A 638 20.94 -27.02 -11.58
C ASN A 638 21.85 -26.70 -12.79
N GLY A 639 21.92 -25.44 -13.22
CA GLY A 639 22.90 -24.96 -14.20
C GLY A 639 24.33 -24.93 -13.66
N PRO A 640 25.34 -24.71 -14.53
CA PRO A 640 26.73 -24.55 -14.09
C PRO A 640 26.90 -23.24 -13.32
N ILE A 641 27.07 -23.31 -11.99
CA ILE A 641 27.28 -22.15 -11.12
C ILE A 641 28.40 -21.26 -11.69
N SER A 642 28.11 -19.96 -11.85
CA SER A 642 29.04 -18.99 -12.43
C SER A 642 30.36 -18.92 -11.68
N ARG A 643 31.45 -18.67 -12.41
CA ARG A 643 32.81 -18.53 -11.86
C ARG A 643 33.03 -17.19 -11.13
N SER A 644 32.12 -16.23 -11.28
CA SER A 644 32.20 -14.93 -10.58
C SER A 644 31.87 -15.08 -9.10
N LEU A 645 32.67 -14.44 -8.24
CA LEU A 645 32.39 -14.36 -6.80
C LEU A 645 31.11 -13.57 -6.54
N HIS A 646 30.99 -12.39 -7.15
CA HIS A 646 29.83 -11.49 -7.02
C HIS A 646 28.49 -12.20 -7.31
N HIS A 647 28.41 -12.99 -8.38
CA HIS A 647 27.19 -13.72 -8.74
C HIS A 647 26.80 -14.79 -7.69
N GLN A 648 27.78 -15.47 -7.08
CA GLN A 648 27.50 -16.42 -6.00
C GLN A 648 27.11 -15.71 -4.69
N CYS A 649 27.67 -14.53 -4.44
CA CYS A 649 27.28 -13.67 -3.32
C CYS A 649 25.83 -13.17 -3.48
N CYS A 650 25.43 -12.67 -4.66
CA CYS A 650 24.04 -12.31 -4.94
C CYS A 650 23.10 -13.52 -4.78
N LEU A 651 23.52 -14.72 -5.23
CA LEU A 651 22.73 -15.94 -5.09
C LEU A 651 22.53 -16.37 -3.62
N ILE A 652 23.58 -16.35 -2.79
CA ILE A 652 23.44 -16.71 -1.36
C ILE A 652 22.72 -15.62 -0.56
N SER A 653 22.87 -14.34 -0.94
CA SER A 653 22.13 -13.22 -0.36
C SER A 653 20.63 -13.33 -0.68
N ALA A 654 20.25 -13.58 -1.94
CA ALA A 654 18.87 -13.83 -2.34
C ALA A 654 18.28 -15.09 -1.68
N PHE A 655 19.02 -16.21 -1.67
CA PHE A 655 18.57 -17.44 -1.01
C PHE A 655 18.38 -17.27 0.50
N PHE A 656 19.30 -16.59 1.19
CA PHE A 656 19.11 -16.22 2.60
C PHE A 656 17.86 -15.34 2.78
N THR A 657 17.71 -14.33 1.92
CA THR A 657 16.58 -13.37 1.96
C THR A 657 15.23 -14.08 1.76
N PHE A 658 15.17 -15.13 0.94
CA PHE A 658 14.03 -16.02 0.77
C PHE A 658 13.77 -16.88 2.02
N VAL A 659 14.76 -17.66 2.49
CA VAL A 659 14.54 -18.61 3.59
C VAL A 659 14.40 -17.97 4.99
N ARG A 660 14.70 -16.66 5.15
CA ARG A 660 14.87 -16.01 6.47
C ARG A 660 13.73 -16.19 7.47
N PHE A 661 12.50 -16.42 7.01
CA PHE A 661 11.32 -16.56 7.88
C PHE A 661 11.02 -17.99 8.33
N ASP A 662 11.44 -19.01 7.57
CA ASP A 662 11.46 -20.42 8.01
C ASP A 662 12.71 -21.12 7.45
N VAL A 663 13.83 -20.82 8.09
CA VAL A 663 15.15 -21.33 7.68
C VAL A 663 15.22 -22.85 7.86
N GLU A 664 14.55 -23.39 8.88
CA GLU A 664 14.62 -24.83 9.19
C GLU A 664 13.83 -25.66 8.18
N HIS A 665 12.67 -25.20 7.71
CA HIS A 665 11.91 -25.85 6.65
C HIS A 665 12.58 -25.70 5.28
N LEU A 666 12.79 -24.45 4.83
CA LEU A 666 13.17 -24.17 3.45
C LEU A 666 14.61 -24.61 3.13
N CYS A 667 15.54 -24.59 4.09
CA CYS A 667 16.86 -25.20 3.89
C CYS A 667 16.87 -26.75 3.93
N ARG A 668 15.81 -27.40 4.43
CA ARG A 668 15.63 -28.85 4.32
C ARG A 668 15.01 -29.26 2.98
N GLU A 669 14.08 -28.45 2.44
CA GLU A 669 13.55 -28.65 1.09
C GLU A 669 14.64 -28.39 0.04
N HIS A 670 15.22 -27.19 0.02
CA HIS A 670 16.30 -26.82 -0.92
C HIS A 670 17.69 -27.30 -0.47
N LYS A 671 17.76 -28.45 0.21
CA LYS A 671 18.99 -29.00 0.82
C LYS A 671 20.15 -29.14 -0.16
N GLU A 672 19.91 -29.73 -1.33
CA GLU A 672 20.98 -29.96 -2.31
C GLU A 672 21.41 -28.66 -3.02
N THR A 673 20.51 -27.66 -3.13
CA THR A 673 20.84 -26.28 -3.53
C THR A 673 21.81 -25.65 -2.53
N LEU A 674 21.43 -25.59 -1.25
CA LEU A 674 22.24 -24.99 -0.19
C LEU A 674 23.63 -25.64 -0.12
N LYS A 675 23.68 -26.97 -0.10
CA LYS A 675 24.91 -27.78 -0.15
C LYS A 675 25.79 -27.44 -1.35
N ARG A 676 25.21 -27.25 -2.55
CA ARG A 676 25.94 -26.91 -3.79
C ARG A 676 26.49 -25.48 -3.78
N MET A 677 25.76 -24.53 -3.19
CA MET A 677 26.20 -23.14 -3.01
C MET A 677 27.32 -23.02 -1.96
N VAL A 678 27.20 -23.75 -0.86
CA VAL A 678 28.17 -23.79 0.25
C VAL A 678 29.47 -24.52 -0.13
N ASN A 679 29.39 -25.57 -0.95
CA ASN A 679 30.55 -26.31 -1.47
C ASN A 679 31.00 -25.82 -2.86
N SER A 680 30.85 -24.52 -3.13
CA SER A 680 31.36 -23.93 -4.36
C SER A 680 32.89 -23.80 -4.34
N LYS A 681 33.47 -23.29 -5.44
CA LYS A 681 34.90 -22.99 -5.53
C LYS A 681 35.31 -21.67 -4.85
N GLN A 682 34.37 -20.93 -4.25
CA GLN A 682 34.62 -19.64 -3.60
C GLN A 682 34.87 -19.81 -2.09
N PRO A 683 35.61 -18.89 -1.46
CA PRO A 683 35.88 -18.96 -0.02
C PRO A 683 34.60 -18.76 0.81
N LEU A 684 34.18 -19.81 1.52
CA LEU A 684 32.97 -19.83 2.36
C LEU A 684 32.85 -18.63 3.31
N HIS A 685 33.95 -18.13 3.88
CA HIS A 685 33.91 -17.00 4.79
C HIS A 685 33.40 -15.70 4.13
N GLN A 686 33.58 -15.53 2.82
CA GLN A 686 33.04 -14.38 2.08
C GLN A 686 31.55 -14.56 1.76
N LEU A 687 31.12 -15.78 1.45
CA LEU A 687 29.71 -16.12 1.24
C LEU A 687 28.89 -15.96 2.54
N LEU A 688 29.44 -16.35 3.68
CA LEU A 688 28.80 -16.16 4.98
C LEU A 688 28.91 -14.71 5.49
N GLU A 689 29.95 -13.96 5.11
CA GLU A 689 30.02 -12.51 5.36
C GLU A 689 28.93 -11.78 4.57
N GLU A 690 28.72 -12.14 3.30
CA GLU A 690 27.63 -11.59 2.49
C GLU A 690 26.26 -11.82 3.11
N VAL A 691 25.98 -13.03 3.61
CA VAL A 691 24.74 -13.36 4.35
C VAL A 691 24.60 -12.53 5.63
N PHE A 692 25.70 -12.27 6.35
CA PHE A 692 25.67 -11.41 7.53
C PHE A 692 25.32 -9.95 7.19
N VAL A 693 25.91 -9.40 6.12
CA VAL A 693 25.58 -8.03 5.68
C VAL A 693 24.16 -7.96 5.11
N ALA A 694 23.68 -9.00 4.41
CA ALA A 694 22.29 -9.10 3.99
C ALA A 694 21.32 -9.02 5.17
N TRP A 695 21.55 -9.84 6.22
CA TRP A 695 20.79 -9.80 7.47
C TRP A 695 20.83 -8.42 8.15
N GLN A 696 21.98 -7.74 8.15
CA GLN A 696 22.10 -6.37 8.65
C GLN A 696 21.24 -5.38 7.82
N SER A 697 21.27 -5.46 6.49
CA SER A 697 20.46 -4.59 5.61
C SER A 697 18.96 -4.88 5.69
N LEU A 698 18.57 -6.08 6.11
CA LEU A 698 17.17 -6.47 6.41
C LEU A 698 16.78 -6.14 7.86
N GLY A 699 17.43 -5.14 8.49
CA GLY A 699 17.11 -4.66 9.84
C GLY A 699 17.34 -5.70 10.95
N ARG A 700 18.16 -6.74 10.71
CA ARG A 700 18.28 -7.95 11.55
C ARG A 700 16.97 -8.73 11.70
N THR A 701 16.09 -8.76 10.69
CA THR A 701 14.79 -9.45 10.76
C THR A 701 14.74 -10.76 9.96
N PRO A 702 14.22 -11.86 10.54
CA PRO A 702 14.10 -12.16 11.98
C PRO A 702 15.46 -12.18 12.70
N GLU A 703 15.45 -11.98 14.02
CA GLU A 703 16.69 -11.86 14.82
C GLU A 703 17.56 -13.12 14.78
N ARG A 704 16.95 -14.31 14.82
CA ARG A 704 17.69 -15.59 14.81
C ARG A 704 17.97 -16.13 13.40
N ALA A 705 17.42 -15.52 12.35
CA ALA A 705 17.52 -16.06 10.98
C ALA A 705 18.96 -16.30 10.53
N PHE A 706 19.89 -15.41 10.90
CA PHE A 706 21.32 -15.61 10.65
C PHE A 706 21.89 -16.82 11.40
N GLU A 707 21.60 -16.98 12.70
CA GLU A 707 22.05 -18.12 13.50
C GLU A 707 21.50 -19.45 12.96
N ASP A 708 20.21 -19.49 12.64
CA ASP A 708 19.53 -20.68 12.15
C ASP A 708 19.99 -21.04 10.73
N PHE A 709 20.39 -20.05 9.92
CA PHE A 709 21.04 -20.29 8.63
C PHE A 709 22.45 -20.87 8.82
N LEU A 710 23.24 -20.37 9.78
CA LEU A 710 24.52 -20.99 10.12
C LEU A 710 24.35 -22.43 10.64
N LYS A 711 23.27 -22.73 11.40
CA LYS A 711 22.91 -24.10 11.80
C LYS A 711 22.56 -24.97 10.60
N ALA A 712 21.78 -24.46 9.64
CA ALA A 712 21.39 -25.18 8.42
C ALA A 712 22.56 -25.42 7.44
N VAL A 713 23.52 -24.50 7.36
CA VAL A 713 24.76 -24.63 6.56
C VAL A 713 25.72 -25.68 7.15
N ARG A 714 25.79 -25.77 8.48
CA ARG A 714 26.79 -26.55 9.23
C ARG A 714 26.98 -28.02 8.80
N PRO A 715 25.94 -28.81 8.44
CA PRO A 715 26.12 -30.21 8.00
C PRO A 715 26.81 -30.36 6.63
N PHE A 716 26.96 -29.26 5.87
CA PHE A 716 27.55 -29.25 4.53
C PHE A 716 28.96 -28.66 4.50
N VAL A 717 29.57 -28.40 5.67
CA VAL A 717 30.88 -27.75 5.83
C VAL A 717 31.78 -28.62 6.71
N SER A 718 33.08 -28.62 6.42
CA SER A 718 34.09 -29.33 7.21
C SER A 718 35.39 -28.52 7.30
N PRO A 719 36.14 -28.54 8.43
CA PRO A 719 35.76 -28.93 9.79
C PRO A 719 35.33 -27.68 10.61
N LYS A 720 35.39 -27.74 11.95
CA LYS A 720 35.12 -26.59 12.85
C LYS A 720 35.89 -25.32 12.44
N ASP A 721 37.16 -25.48 12.09
CA ASP A 721 38.11 -24.44 11.70
C ASP A 721 37.57 -23.47 10.63
N ALA A 722 36.66 -23.91 9.76
CA ALA A 722 36.04 -23.05 8.74
C ALA A 722 35.12 -21.99 9.38
N PHE A 723 34.31 -22.39 10.36
CA PHE A 723 33.48 -21.48 11.15
C PHE A 723 34.31 -20.66 12.14
N ASP A 724 35.35 -21.23 12.74
CA ASP A 724 36.21 -20.50 13.67
C ASP A 724 37.03 -19.39 12.96
N LYS A 725 37.52 -19.67 11.74
CA LYS A 725 38.13 -18.66 10.86
C LYS A 725 37.12 -17.58 10.43
N PHE A 726 35.90 -17.97 10.04
CA PHE A 726 34.83 -17.03 9.69
C PHE A 726 34.46 -16.14 10.89
N LYS A 727 34.31 -16.72 12.09
CA LYS A 727 34.06 -16.01 13.35
C LYS A 727 35.15 -15.00 13.67
N SER A 728 36.43 -15.39 13.54
CA SER A 728 37.56 -14.49 13.74
C SER A 728 37.57 -13.34 12.72
N HIS A 729 37.37 -13.63 11.44
CA HIS A 729 37.31 -12.64 10.35
C HIS A 729 36.18 -11.63 10.57
N LEU A 730 34.97 -12.09 10.86
CA LEU A 730 33.82 -11.23 11.11
C LEU A 730 34.01 -10.39 12.39
N THR A 731 34.55 -10.98 13.46
CA THR A 731 34.83 -10.25 14.71
C THR A 731 35.83 -9.11 14.49
N THR A 732 36.89 -9.34 13.69
CA THR A 732 37.86 -8.29 13.34
C THR A 732 37.25 -7.20 12.46
N LYS A 733 36.38 -7.55 11.50
CA LYS A 733 35.84 -6.61 10.49
C LYS A 733 34.54 -5.91 10.91
N TYR A 734 33.82 -6.40 11.93
CA TYR A 734 32.50 -5.89 12.37
C TYR A 734 32.39 -5.67 13.88
N GLY A 735 33.42 -5.96 14.67
CA GLY A 735 33.48 -5.62 16.09
C GLY A 735 32.40 -6.30 16.93
N GLU A 736 31.75 -5.55 17.81
CA GLU A 736 30.83 -6.09 18.81
C GLU A 736 29.57 -6.70 18.21
N THR A 737 29.02 -6.12 17.13
CA THR A 737 27.86 -6.66 16.41
C THR A 737 28.07 -8.09 15.91
N ALA A 738 29.30 -8.47 15.54
CA ALA A 738 29.64 -9.86 15.20
C ALA A 738 29.78 -10.74 16.45
N LYS A 739 30.35 -10.21 17.54
CA LYS A 739 30.44 -10.94 18.83
C LYS A 739 29.05 -11.28 19.37
N GLU A 740 28.09 -10.37 19.28
CA GLU A 740 26.68 -10.59 19.67
C GLU A 740 26.07 -11.79 18.91
N ALA A 741 26.10 -11.74 17.58
CA ALA A 741 25.52 -12.78 16.72
C ALA A 741 26.16 -14.16 16.94
N PHE A 742 27.49 -14.22 17.12
CA PHE A 742 28.16 -15.47 17.43
C PHE A 742 27.97 -15.94 18.87
N ALA A 743 27.80 -15.04 19.85
CA ALA A 743 27.53 -15.43 21.23
C ALA A 743 26.14 -16.07 21.41
N ALA A 744 25.17 -15.70 20.58
CA ALA A 744 23.88 -16.38 20.52
C ALA A 744 24.01 -17.77 19.86
N PHE A 745 24.65 -17.85 18.69
CA PHE A 745 24.95 -19.12 18.00
C PHE A 745 25.72 -20.12 18.88
N GLU A 746 26.65 -19.66 19.72
CA GLU A 746 27.42 -20.52 20.64
C GLU A 746 26.73 -20.85 21.97
N LYS A 747 25.66 -20.14 22.35
CA LYS A 747 24.79 -20.52 23.48
C LYS A 747 23.77 -21.59 23.09
N SER A 748 23.45 -21.72 21.81
CA SER A 748 22.51 -22.71 21.24
C SER A 748 23.21 -24.05 20.92
N LYS A 749 24.06 -24.56 21.82
CA LYS A 749 25.08 -25.59 21.52
C LYS A 749 24.77 -26.97 22.11
#